data_AF-A0AAJ0HLC1-F1
#
_entry.id   AF-A0AAJ0HLC1-F1
#
_cell.length_a   1.000
_cell.length_b   1.000
_cell.length_c   1.000
_cell.angle_alpha   90.00
_cell.angle_beta   90.00
_cell.angle_gamma   90.00
#
_symmetry.space_group_name_H-M   'P 1'
#
loop_
_entity.id
_entity.type
_entity.pdbx_description
1 polymer ?
#
loop_
_entity_poly.entity_id
_entity_poly.type
_entity_poly.pdbx_seq_one_letter_code
_entity_poly.pdbx_strand_id
1 'polypeptide(L)'
;MAPQSLLSRDNQKLLVVTAALLAITIFRSYRRRMASKYDPKLTDPPLLQRNSLVKTYTTSRAKYKDLRVFYRRHPQADRLPSSPAPVPLLVFVHGLGGSVAQFNSLLTSLTPIASCLAVDLPGNGASEYKNSSWDAYTTDALAELLETVIEDHREKADNQGVVLIGHSYGGSLAALLASPRLGRQTELSKHVVGLVTICSPSEPFSKSRASLARKFLSVPGFIFDLYRLFDSWGGPESRSVRRFLGLDADEESKRLQDLYNHQSRTPVFRRTAYGALPEYQGETPRGGLPGGDVWSRLDIPVFLVGAKDDTVVPWSEVGKIRAYLANDETVLDPDPVKPQGLSDVATLALPMEAPSVPKGVDTATASVARSNGTLTRSISDLEDVDFSRRDRSTASDDRTEDPSTPNDKPPSIPALPLHPKKVVDSVILPSPANHGVLYTPTTAPILAGLISDFLSSHVTGRLSLGWQLQYLCQDGKWDVKNLEKWQKVAPVSGPIGGVFRAIKTLREVDEMHCPREFVKEWGATIHDVIDISHDNPVYNPEGLKAGGIQYHKFPTVSKVPPADAEIKGFIELVDSIRAKQEKRAAAEGWAEGWAVGVHCHYGFNRTGFLIVCYLVERCGFSAKEAVEYFARQRPHGIKHAHFKDRLYVRYSDNPQWQHTEQSPLLTGSPRTSEQSDRAAEEEDAALHNTALPARAGATSRLREIALLAWALVATAAVIVLAVVLQHRGLSTPSEPSEPSLVSASSSSKRNLVFMVSDGMGPASLSLTRSFRQLVDDLPYSDTLVLDQHFWGTSRTRSSNSLVTDSAAGATAFSCGYKSYNGAISMLPDSQPCGTIALHEIGEGVLGRSVDLILGGGRCHFLPNSSEGSCRADDVNVAGIAQSKHGWTYVDNRAGFDTLGLGKNVSLPLLGLFAYTDVPFEIDRRNMADVYPSLSEMALTALTALEAATKDSDKGFFLMIEGSRIDHAGHFNDPAAQVREVLEYDKTFKTVVDFLDKSDAEGILVATSDHETGGLALARQGPGELPVYNWNPKVLASANASAEHLALLLRQRIESVVEDPEALREWINKDLVVRRLGIHDALEMEINALASSPLHAITLFSHMVSMRARIGWSTHGHSAVDVNIYSSGGAAAEKIRGNVENTEVGKFLREYLGVNVNAITKELRQKMRGQRPPVGMAGFDEAGLLVGQDGGHPHEWLIKVPEV
;
A
#
# COMPACT_ATOMS: atom_id res chain seq x y z
N MET A 1 39.61 -68.80 -43.66
CA MET A 1 38.50 -68.37 -44.53
C MET A 1 37.48 -67.63 -43.69
N ALA A 2 37.18 -66.37 -44.01
CA ALA A 2 36.03 -65.65 -43.48
C ALA A 2 35.39 -64.88 -44.66
N PRO A 3 34.09 -65.05 -44.94
CA PRO A 3 33.39 -64.21 -45.88
C PRO A 3 32.40 -63.25 -45.21
N GLN A 4 32.50 -62.00 -45.64
CA GLN A 4 31.44 -61.11 -46.13
C GLN A 4 30.02 -61.21 -45.51
N SER A 5 29.51 -60.06 -45.04
CA SER A 5 28.09 -59.76 -45.20
C SER A 5 27.86 -58.31 -45.63
N LEU A 6 27.04 -58.19 -46.66
CA LEU A 6 26.62 -57.00 -47.38
C LEU A 6 25.52 -56.26 -46.62
N LEU A 7 25.66 -54.95 -46.43
CA LEU A 7 24.54 -54.01 -46.38
C LEU A 7 24.65 -53.09 -47.60
N SER A 8 23.64 -53.16 -48.48
CA SER A 8 23.59 -52.36 -49.71
C SER A 8 23.45 -50.87 -49.40
N ARG A 9 23.97 -50.01 -50.30
CA ARG A 9 23.88 -48.53 -50.22
C ARG A 9 22.44 -48.02 -50.07
N ASP A 10 21.44 -48.77 -50.52
CA ASP A 10 20.03 -48.39 -50.42
C ASP A 10 19.47 -48.60 -49.00
N ASN A 11 19.95 -49.60 -48.26
CA ASN A 11 19.57 -49.81 -46.86
C ASN A 11 20.19 -48.74 -45.94
N GLN A 12 21.38 -48.21 -46.25
CA GLN A 12 21.94 -47.06 -45.52
C GLN A 12 21.14 -45.77 -45.77
N LYS A 13 20.68 -45.53 -47.00
CA LYS A 13 19.81 -44.39 -47.31
C LYS A 13 18.45 -44.51 -46.61
N LEU A 14 17.87 -45.71 -46.58
CA LEU A 14 16.61 -45.96 -45.88
C LEU A 14 16.76 -45.75 -44.37
N LEU A 15 17.87 -46.19 -43.76
CA LEU A 15 18.14 -45.97 -42.34
C LEU A 15 18.28 -44.48 -42.00
N VAL A 16 18.97 -43.71 -42.84
CA VAL A 16 19.14 -42.25 -42.69
C VAL A 16 17.81 -41.51 -42.86
N VAL A 17 17.00 -41.89 -43.85
CA VAL A 17 15.66 -41.31 -44.06
C VAL A 17 14.71 -41.66 -42.91
N THR A 18 14.78 -42.88 -42.38
CA THR A 18 13.95 -43.32 -41.26
C THR A 18 14.37 -42.63 -39.96
N ALA A 19 15.68 -42.46 -39.71
CA ALA A 19 16.20 -41.68 -38.59
C ALA A 19 15.82 -40.19 -38.68
N ALA A 20 15.86 -39.61 -39.90
CA ALA A 20 15.43 -38.24 -40.13
C ALA A 20 13.91 -38.06 -39.90
N LEU A 21 13.08 -39.00 -40.37
CA LEU A 21 11.63 -38.99 -40.14
C LEU A 21 11.27 -39.19 -38.66
N LEU A 22 12.00 -40.06 -37.95
CA LEU A 22 11.84 -40.27 -36.52
C LEU A 22 12.24 -39.02 -35.74
N ALA A 23 13.38 -38.38 -36.08
CA ALA A 23 13.80 -37.12 -35.49
C ALA A 23 12.79 -36.00 -35.77
N ILE A 24 12.23 -35.91 -36.97
CA ILE A 24 11.16 -34.95 -37.33
C ILE A 24 9.88 -35.21 -36.50
N THR A 25 9.54 -36.46 -36.25
CA THR A 25 8.34 -36.85 -35.49
C THR A 25 8.51 -36.57 -34.00
N ILE A 26 9.67 -36.91 -33.43
CA ILE A 26 10.07 -36.57 -32.06
C ILE A 26 10.11 -35.04 -31.91
N PHE A 27 10.66 -34.33 -32.88
CA PHE A 27 10.71 -32.87 -32.90
C PHE A 27 9.31 -32.23 -32.94
N ARG A 28 8.39 -32.74 -33.77
CA ARG A 28 7.00 -32.27 -33.81
C ARG A 28 6.26 -32.55 -32.50
N SER A 29 6.53 -33.68 -31.85
CA SER A 29 5.97 -34.03 -30.55
C SER A 29 6.52 -33.14 -29.42
N TYR A 30 7.83 -32.92 -29.39
CA TYR A 30 8.52 -32.03 -28.44
C TYR A 30 8.01 -30.58 -28.57
N ARG A 31 7.88 -30.07 -29.80
CA ARG A 31 7.38 -28.71 -30.06
C ARG A 31 5.91 -28.55 -29.64
N ARG A 32 5.07 -29.58 -29.81
CA ARG A 32 3.69 -29.57 -29.30
C ARG A 32 3.64 -29.56 -27.77
N ARG A 33 4.49 -30.34 -27.09
CA ARG A 33 4.56 -30.37 -25.62
C ARG A 33 5.08 -29.07 -25.01
N MET A 34 6.01 -28.38 -25.68
CA MET A 34 6.57 -27.11 -25.20
C MET A 34 5.73 -25.87 -25.53
N ALA A 35 4.69 -25.99 -26.37
CA ALA A 35 3.94 -24.84 -26.87
C ALA A 35 3.14 -24.08 -25.78
N SER A 36 2.70 -24.75 -24.71
CA SER A 36 1.96 -24.08 -23.62
C SER A 36 2.88 -23.31 -22.67
N LYS A 37 4.10 -23.81 -22.43
CA LYS A 37 5.05 -23.21 -21.47
C LYS A 37 5.54 -21.82 -21.87
N TYR A 38 5.61 -21.55 -23.17
CA TYR A 38 6.13 -20.31 -23.73
C TYR A 38 5.05 -19.46 -24.40
N ASP A 39 3.77 -19.72 -24.12
CA ASP A 39 2.66 -18.94 -24.70
C ASP A 39 2.67 -17.52 -24.11
N PRO A 40 2.84 -16.47 -24.94
CA PRO A 40 2.78 -15.07 -24.49
C PRO A 40 1.52 -14.75 -23.70
N LYS A 41 0.37 -15.38 -24.00
CA LYS A 41 -0.88 -15.15 -23.26
C LYS A 41 -0.81 -15.59 -21.80
N LEU A 42 0.05 -16.55 -21.48
CA LEU A 42 0.26 -17.06 -20.13
C LEU A 42 1.46 -16.40 -19.45
N THR A 43 2.47 -16.00 -20.21
CA THR A 43 3.74 -15.45 -19.68
C THR A 43 3.80 -13.93 -19.64
N ASP A 44 2.85 -13.23 -20.28
CA ASP A 44 2.83 -11.76 -20.31
C ASP A 44 2.63 -11.18 -18.90
N PRO A 45 3.31 -10.08 -18.55
CA PRO A 45 3.13 -9.42 -17.27
C PRO A 45 1.75 -8.73 -17.17
N PRO A 46 1.21 -8.51 -15.95
CA PRO A 46 -0.14 -7.96 -15.74
C PRO A 46 -0.40 -6.62 -16.43
N LEU A 47 0.62 -5.75 -16.51
CA LEU A 47 0.52 -4.46 -17.19
C LEU A 47 0.16 -4.63 -18.67
N LEU A 48 0.79 -5.59 -19.35
CA LEU A 48 0.52 -5.89 -20.76
C LEU A 48 -0.85 -6.55 -20.93
N GLN A 49 -1.20 -7.51 -20.07
CA GLN A 49 -2.48 -8.22 -20.14
C GLN A 49 -3.68 -7.26 -20.06
N ARG A 50 -3.63 -6.27 -19.16
CA ARG A 50 -4.73 -5.32 -18.92
C ARG A 50 -4.86 -4.21 -19.98
N ASN A 51 -3.78 -3.87 -20.67
CA ASN A 51 -3.71 -2.70 -21.55
C ASN A 51 -3.39 -3.06 -23.01
N SER A 52 -3.53 -4.33 -23.39
CA SER A 52 -3.33 -4.78 -24.77
C SER A 52 -4.65 -5.09 -25.45
N LEU A 53 -4.80 -4.62 -26.68
CA LEU A 53 -5.93 -4.88 -27.56
C LEU A 53 -5.45 -5.62 -28.81
N VAL A 54 -6.31 -6.47 -29.36
CA VAL A 54 -6.03 -7.16 -30.63
C VAL A 54 -6.80 -6.45 -31.74
N LYS A 55 -6.10 -5.85 -32.71
CA LYS A 55 -6.71 -5.07 -33.79
C LYS A 55 -6.15 -5.48 -35.15
N THR A 56 -6.97 -5.33 -36.18
CA THR A 56 -6.61 -5.59 -37.59
C THR A 56 -6.34 -4.28 -38.30
N TYR A 57 -5.20 -4.20 -39.00
CA TYR A 57 -4.81 -3.03 -39.81
C TYR A 57 -4.64 -3.41 -41.27
N THR A 58 -4.94 -2.48 -42.17
CA THR A 58 -4.77 -2.66 -43.61
C THR A 58 -3.89 -1.53 -44.14
N THR A 59 -2.77 -1.88 -44.76
CA THR A 59 -1.85 -0.94 -45.42
C THR A 59 -1.93 -1.11 -46.94
N SER A 60 -1.20 -0.29 -47.70
CA SER A 60 -1.13 -0.41 -49.17
C SER A 60 -0.50 -1.75 -49.62
N ARG A 61 0.29 -2.39 -48.76
CA ARG A 61 1.04 -3.62 -49.07
C ARG A 61 0.37 -4.89 -48.57
N ALA A 62 -0.30 -4.82 -47.42
CA ALA A 62 -0.85 -6.02 -46.78
C ALA A 62 -1.94 -5.72 -45.75
N LYS A 63 -2.78 -6.74 -45.52
CA LYS A 63 -3.71 -6.76 -44.38
C LYS A 63 -3.10 -7.57 -43.24
N TYR A 64 -2.93 -6.93 -42.09
CA TYR A 64 -2.38 -7.52 -40.87
C TYR A 64 -3.51 -7.77 -39.88
N LYS A 65 -3.90 -9.04 -39.75
CA LYS A 65 -4.96 -9.46 -38.83
C LYS A 65 -4.38 -9.72 -37.44
N ASP A 66 -5.18 -9.44 -36.43
CA ASP A 66 -4.97 -9.84 -35.04
C ASP A 66 -3.58 -9.43 -34.49
N LEU A 67 -3.24 -8.14 -34.63
CA LEU A 67 -2.04 -7.55 -34.03
C LEU A 67 -2.29 -7.13 -32.58
N ARG A 68 -1.40 -7.54 -31.66
CA ARG A 68 -1.39 -7.03 -30.28
C ARG A 68 -0.85 -5.60 -30.27
N VAL A 69 -1.69 -4.67 -29.80
CA VAL A 69 -1.36 -3.26 -29.56
C VAL A 69 -1.54 -2.98 -28.08
N PHE A 70 -0.45 -2.67 -27.39
CA PHE A 70 -0.47 -2.11 -26.05
C PHE A 70 -0.72 -0.62 -26.12
N TYR A 71 -1.75 -0.13 -25.43
CA TYR A 71 -2.01 1.30 -25.29
C TYR A 71 -2.48 1.60 -23.88
N ARG A 72 -1.75 2.48 -23.19
CA ARG A 72 -2.14 3.02 -21.89
C ARG A 72 -2.15 4.53 -21.96
N ARG A 73 -3.36 5.11 -21.90
CA ARG A 73 -3.55 6.56 -21.81
C ARG A 73 -2.98 7.08 -20.49
N HIS A 74 -2.40 8.28 -20.52
CA HIS A 74 -1.90 8.95 -19.32
C HIS A 74 -3.02 9.11 -18.27
N PRO A 75 -2.83 8.66 -17.01
CA PRO A 75 -3.91 8.64 -16.00
C PRO A 75 -4.53 10.01 -15.69
N GLN A 76 -3.76 11.09 -15.88
CA GLN A 76 -4.17 12.46 -15.60
C GLN A 76 -4.24 13.31 -16.88
N ALA A 77 -4.38 12.68 -18.05
CA ALA A 77 -4.44 13.38 -19.35
C ALA A 77 -5.45 14.55 -19.35
N ASP A 78 -6.63 14.33 -18.77
CA ASP A 78 -7.73 15.32 -18.75
C ASP A 78 -7.45 16.53 -17.84
N ARG A 79 -6.45 16.43 -16.96
CA ARG A 79 -6.06 17.51 -16.02
C ARG A 79 -4.79 18.24 -16.43
N LEU A 80 -4.07 17.73 -17.44
CA LEU A 80 -2.87 18.38 -17.97
C LEU A 80 -3.23 19.35 -19.10
N PRO A 81 -2.39 20.37 -19.39
CA PRO A 81 -2.69 21.33 -20.45
C PRO A 81 -2.74 20.65 -21.83
N SER A 82 -3.87 20.81 -22.51
CA SER A 82 -4.07 20.36 -23.90
C SER A 82 -3.74 21.43 -24.94
N SER A 83 -3.54 22.68 -24.53
CA SER A 83 -3.15 23.79 -25.42
C SER A 83 -1.65 24.14 -25.27
N PRO A 84 -0.90 24.39 -26.37
CA PRO A 84 -1.31 24.30 -27.78
C PRO A 84 -1.43 22.87 -28.32
N ALA A 85 -0.91 21.87 -27.60
CA ALA A 85 -1.09 20.43 -27.85
C ALA A 85 -0.91 19.65 -26.54
N PRO A 86 -1.42 18.40 -26.43
CA PRO A 86 -1.27 17.54 -25.25
C PRO A 86 0.15 16.98 -25.12
N VAL A 87 0.42 16.33 -23.99
CA VAL A 87 1.72 15.65 -23.74
C VAL A 87 2.02 14.64 -24.86
N PRO A 88 3.27 14.57 -25.36
CA PRO A 88 3.62 13.66 -26.46
C PRO A 88 3.32 12.18 -26.17
N LEU A 89 2.93 11.45 -27.21
CA LEU A 89 2.74 9.99 -27.17
C LEU A 89 4.09 9.28 -27.26
N LEU A 90 4.41 8.41 -26.30
CA LEU A 90 5.63 7.59 -26.35
C LEU A 90 5.34 6.27 -27.06
N VAL A 91 6.10 5.97 -28.12
CA VAL A 91 5.88 4.79 -28.98
C VAL A 91 7.07 3.85 -28.91
N PHE A 92 6.85 2.61 -28.45
CA PHE A 92 7.89 1.61 -28.29
C PHE A 92 7.88 0.60 -29.44
N VAL A 93 9.06 0.39 -30.05
CA VAL A 93 9.24 -0.50 -31.20
C VAL A 93 10.32 -1.53 -30.90
N HIS A 94 9.94 -2.81 -30.84
CA HIS A 94 10.85 -3.89 -30.45
C HIS A 94 11.76 -4.34 -31.61
N GLY A 95 12.87 -5.00 -31.27
CA GLY A 95 13.84 -5.53 -32.21
C GLY A 95 13.39 -6.78 -32.98
N LEU A 96 14.28 -7.29 -33.84
CA LEU A 96 14.03 -8.46 -34.67
C LEU A 96 13.77 -9.71 -33.82
N GLY A 97 12.61 -10.34 -34.00
CA GLY A 97 12.22 -11.53 -33.22
C GLY A 97 11.85 -11.24 -31.76
N GLY A 98 11.81 -9.96 -31.35
CA GLY A 98 11.40 -9.51 -30.03
C GLY A 98 9.89 -9.39 -29.85
N SER A 99 9.46 -8.82 -28.72
CA SER A 99 8.05 -8.52 -28.42
C SER A 99 7.92 -7.31 -27.49
N VAL A 100 6.70 -6.78 -27.34
CA VAL A 100 6.41 -5.68 -26.40
C VAL A 100 6.77 -6.05 -24.95
N ALA A 101 6.76 -7.33 -24.59
CA ALA A 101 7.08 -7.78 -23.22
C ALA A 101 8.49 -7.40 -22.78
N GLN A 102 9.43 -7.26 -23.73
CA GLN A 102 10.80 -6.82 -23.44
C GLN A 102 10.87 -5.37 -22.91
N PHE A 103 9.85 -4.56 -23.16
CA PHE A 103 9.75 -3.19 -22.65
C PHE A 103 9.00 -3.07 -21.32
N ASN A 104 8.58 -4.17 -20.69
CA ASN A 104 7.73 -4.11 -19.49
C ASN A 104 8.30 -3.19 -18.39
N SER A 105 9.61 -3.28 -18.13
CA SER A 105 10.28 -2.43 -17.13
C SER A 105 10.23 -0.95 -17.52
N LEU A 106 10.48 -0.61 -18.79
CA LEU A 106 10.40 0.77 -19.28
C LEU A 106 8.96 1.29 -19.30
N LEU A 107 7.98 0.47 -19.73
CA LEU A 107 6.57 0.83 -19.75
C LEU A 107 6.04 1.10 -18.33
N THR A 108 6.48 0.30 -17.35
CA THR A 108 6.12 0.51 -15.94
C THR A 108 6.61 1.88 -15.45
N SER A 109 7.81 2.29 -15.83
CA SER A 109 8.41 3.57 -15.42
C SER A 109 7.89 4.79 -16.20
N LEU A 110 7.52 4.63 -17.48
CA LEU A 110 7.18 5.76 -18.36
C LEU A 110 5.67 6.00 -18.53
N THR A 111 4.81 5.02 -18.23
CA THR A 111 3.34 5.22 -18.26
C THR A 111 2.79 6.24 -17.25
N PRO A 112 3.47 6.57 -16.13
CA PRO A 112 3.08 7.70 -15.27
C PRO A 112 3.40 9.09 -15.81
N ILE A 113 4.24 9.23 -16.86
CA ILE A 113 4.66 10.55 -17.38
C ILE A 113 4.05 10.88 -18.74
N ALA A 114 3.58 9.88 -19.50
CA ALA A 114 2.96 10.07 -20.80
C ALA A 114 2.04 8.90 -21.17
N SER A 115 1.20 9.11 -22.19
CA SER A 115 0.52 7.99 -22.85
C SER A 115 1.57 7.15 -23.57
N CYS A 116 1.48 5.82 -23.44
CA CYS A 116 2.43 4.88 -24.05
C CYS A 116 1.72 3.94 -25.01
N LEU A 117 2.29 3.79 -26.21
CA LEU A 117 1.87 2.87 -27.27
C LEU A 117 3.00 1.89 -27.58
N ALA A 118 2.70 0.61 -27.70
CA ALA A 118 3.66 -0.38 -28.16
C ALA A 118 2.96 -1.45 -29.01
N VAL A 119 3.63 -1.98 -30.02
CA VAL A 119 3.01 -2.91 -30.97
C VAL A 119 3.88 -4.15 -31.12
N ASP A 120 3.27 -5.33 -31.03
CA ASP A 120 3.92 -6.55 -31.49
C ASP A 120 3.88 -6.57 -33.02
N LEU A 121 5.05 -6.56 -33.65
CA LEU A 121 5.16 -6.74 -35.09
C LEU A 121 4.48 -8.04 -35.54
N PRO A 122 4.00 -8.12 -36.80
CA PRO A 122 3.18 -9.24 -37.26
C PRO A 122 3.78 -10.61 -36.96
N GLY A 123 3.07 -11.43 -36.18
CA GLY A 123 3.52 -12.78 -35.82
C GLY A 123 4.58 -12.88 -34.71
N ASN A 124 4.99 -11.75 -34.11
CA ASN A 124 5.81 -11.69 -32.90
C ASN A 124 4.93 -11.63 -31.65
N GLY A 125 5.46 -12.06 -30.50
CA GLY A 125 4.71 -12.08 -29.24
C GLY A 125 3.33 -12.71 -29.39
N ALA A 126 2.30 -11.99 -28.93
CA ALA A 126 0.92 -12.44 -29.01
C ALA A 126 0.24 -12.13 -30.36
N SER A 127 0.87 -11.33 -31.24
CA SER A 127 0.35 -11.05 -32.58
C SER A 127 0.24 -12.34 -33.40
N GLU A 128 -0.85 -12.46 -34.14
CA GLU A 128 -1.08 -13.65 -34.94
C GLU A 128 -0.20 -13.69 -36.19
N TYR A 129 0.13 -14.89 -36.60
CA TYR A 129 0.87 -15.17 -37.82
C TYR A 129 -0.06 -15.78 -38.89
N LYS A 130 -0.80 -14.92 -39.62
CA LYS A 130 -1.65 -15.32 -40.75
C LYS A 130 -1.13 -14.90 -42.12
N ASN A 131 -0.32 -13.84 -42.21
CA ASN A 131 0.21 -13.37 -43.49
C ASN A 131 1.46 -14.17 -43.89
N SER A 132 1.41 -14.84 -45.05
CA SER A 132 2.49 -15.70 -45.54
C SER A 132 3.41 -15.01 -46.54
N SER A 133 3.04 -13.83 -47.04
CA SER A 133 3.82 -13.09 -48.05
C SER A 133 5.10 -12.54 -47.44
N TRP A 134 6.21 -12.62 -48.18
CA TRP A 134 7.50 -12.05 -47.76
C TRP A 134 7.50 -10.53 -47.85
N ASP A 135 6.74 -9.95 -48.78
CA ASP A 135 6.66 -8.50 -48.99
C ASP A 135 6.07 -7.76 -47.78
N ALA A 136 5.19 -8.44 -47.02
CA ALA A 136 4.55 -7.93 -45.82
C ALA A 136 5.51 -7.75 -44.63
N TYR A 137 6.73 -8.28 -44.72
CA TYR A 137 7.76 -8.25 -43.69
C TYR A 137 9.00 -7.43 -44.07
N THR A 138 8.92 -6.70 -45.19
CA THR A 138 9.98 -5.75 -45.59
C THR A 138 10.02 -4.58 -44.61
N THR A 139 11.19 -3.97 -44.41
CA THR A 139 11.32 -2.80 -43.52
C THR A 139 10.34 -1.69 -43.88
N ASP A 140 10.12 -1.42 -45.18
CA ASP A 140 9.17 -0.41 -45.64
C ASP A 140 7.71 -0.77 -45.28
N ALA A 141 7.32 -2.04 -45.40
CA ALA A 141 5.98 -2.49 -45.04
C ALA A 141 5.71 -2.42 -43.52
N LEU A 142 6.71 -2.77 -42.72
CA LEU A 142 6.62 -2.67 -41.26
C LEU A 142 6.60 -1.22 -40.78
N ALA A 143 7.36 -0.33 -41.43
CA ALA A 143 7.30 1.10 -41.16
C ALA A 143 5.91 1.67 -41.50
N GLU A 144 5.35 1.34 -42.68
CA GLU A 144 4.00 1.77 -43.08
C GLU A 144 2.91 1.25 -42.12
N LEU A 145 3.06 0.01 -41.63
CA LEU A 145 2.18 -0.54 -40.60
C LEU A 145 2.28 0.26 -39.30
N LEU A 146 3.48 0.48 -38.77
CA LEU A 146 3.68 1.24 -37.53
C LEU A 146 3.11 2.66 -37.65
N GLU A 147 3.32 3.30 -38.79
CA GLU A 147 2.76 4.61 -39.10
C GLU A 147 1.23 4.61 -39.02
N THR A 148 0.57 3.61 -39.63
CA THR A 148 -0.90 3.44 -39.56
C THR A 148 -1.39 3.25 -38.12
N VAL A 149 -0.66 2.46 -37.31
CA VAL A 149 -1.04 2.18 -35.91
C VAL A 149 -0.85 3.41 -35.02
N ILE A 150 0.25 4.15 -35.19
CA ILE A 150 0.54 5.37 -34.43
C ILE A 150 -0.51 6.43 -34.74
N GLU A 151 -0.83 6.62 -36.01
CA GLU A 151 -1.88 7.53 -36.46
C GLU A 151 -3.26 7.17 -35.87
N ASP A 152 -3.58 5.88 -35.71
CA ASP A 152 -4.86 5.46 -35.12
C ASP A 152 -4.99 5.76 -33.61
N HIS A 153 -3.88 5.96 -32.88
CA HIS A 153 -3.87 6.19 -31.42
C HIS A 153 -3.50 7.61 -31.00
N ARG A 154 -2.86 8.39 -31.90
CA ARG A 154 -2.50 9.78 -31.63
C ARG A 154 -3.74 10.67 -31.61
N GLU A 155 -3.80 11.62 -30.68
CA GLU A 155 -4.81 12.68 -30.64
C GLU A 155 -4.58 13.70 -31.78
N LYS A 156 -5.00 13.34 -33.01
CA LYS A 156 -4.72 14.13 -34.23
C LYS A 156 -5.35 15.52 -34.20
N ALA A 157 -6.57 15.63 -33.66
CA ALA A 157 -7.32 16.88 -33.59
C ALA A 157 -6.56 17.95 -32.79
N ASP A 158 -5.82 17.51 -31.76
CA ASP A 158 -5.06 18.38 -30.85
C ASP A 158 -3.57 18.44 -31.19
N ASN A 159 -3.18 17.96 -32.39
CA ASN A 159 -1.81 18.00 -32.89
C ASN A 159 -0.75 17.39 -31.94
N GLN A 160 -1.11 16.28 -31.26
CA GLN A 160 -0.23 15.60 -30.32
C GLN A 160 1.10 15.18 -30.98
N GLY A 161 2.23 15.50 -30.34
CA GLY A 161 3.56 15.06 -30.78
C GLY A 161 3.83 13.58 -30.46
N VAL A 162 4.81 12.99 -31.12
CA VAL A 162 5.21 11.58 -30.96
C VAL A 162 6.70 11.48 -30.64
N VAL A 163 7.04 10.67 -29.64
CA VAL A 163 8.42 10.26 -29.36
C VAL A 163 8.56 8.79 -29.69
N LEU A 164 9.52 8.46 -30.55
CA LEU A 164 9.79 7.08 -30.94
C LEU A 164 10.91 6.50 -30.08
N ILE A 165 10.69 5.34 -29.46
CA ILE A 165 11.66 4.61 -28.64
C ILE A 165 11.84 3.23 -29.25
N GLY A 166 13.00 2.97 -29.85
CA GLY A 166 13.26 1.73 -30.58
C GLY A 166 14.46 0.96 -30.06
N HIS A 167 14.34 -0.37 -30.01
CA HIS A 167 15.44 -1.27 -29.66
C HIS A 167 15.95 -2.03 -30.87
N SER A 168 17.26 -2.07 -31.08
CA SER A 168 17.89 -2.86 -32.15
C SER A 168 17.25 -2.53 -33.50
N TYR A 169 16.75 -3.52 -34.23
CA TYR A 169 15.99 -3.32 -35.46
C TYR A 169 14.77 -2.37 -35.32
N GLY A 170 14.15 -2.31 -34.14
CA GLY A 170 13.07 -1.36 -33.85
C GLY A 170 13.55 0.09 -33.81
N GLY A 171 14.80 0.34 -33.40
CA GLY A 171 15.43 1.66 -33.51
C GLY A 171 15.68 2.08 -34.95
N SER A 172 16.04 1.12 -35.81
CA SER A 172 16.11 1.33 -37.25
C SER A 172 14.77 1.70 -37.88
N LEU A 173 13.68 1.02 -37.49
CA LEU A 173 12.32 1.37 -37.92
C LEU A 173 11.90 2.75 -37.40
N ALA A 174 12.21 3.07 -36.15
CA ALA A 174 11.93 4.37 -35.55
C ALA A 174 12.67 5.51 -36.27
N ALA A 175 13.95 5.34 -36.61
CA ALA A 175 14.71 6.30 -37.41
C ALA A 175 14.10 6.51 -38.80
N LEU A 176 13.65 5.44 -39.45
CA LEU A 176 12.95 5.52 -40.72
C LEU A 176 11.61 6.25 -40.62
N LEU A 177 10.87 6.13 -39.52
CA LEU A 177 9.61 6.84 -39.28
C LEU A 177 9.82 8.33 -38.99
N ALA A 178 10.91 8.66 -38.29
CA ALA A 178 11.29 10.04 -37.98
C ALA A 178 11.85 10.80 -39.20
N SER A 179 12.46 10.10 -40.16
CA SER A 179 13.09 10.72 -41.32
C SER A 179 12.05 11.11 -42.39
N PRO A 180 12.04 12.37 -42.87
CA PRO A 180 11.14 12.81 -43.94
C PRO A 180 11.55 12.17 -45.27
N ARG A 181 10.73 11.23 -45.78
CA ARG A 181 10.96 10.54 -47.06
C ARG A 181 9.91 10.97 -48.08
N LEU A 182 10.33 11.38 -49.28
CA LEU A 182 9.43 11.63 -50.41
C LEU A 182 8.70 10.34 -50.80
N GLY A 183 7.35 10.31 -50.68
CA GLY A 183 6.50 9.24 -51.21
C GLY A 183 5.72 8.37 -50.22
N ARG A 184 5.57 8.76 -48.95
CA ARG A 184 4.67 8.07 -47.98
C ARG A 184 3.25 8.64 -48.01
N GLN A 185 2.25 7.84 -47.60
CA GLN A 185 0.84 8.24 -47.56
C GLN A 185 0.50 9.21 -46.40
N THR A 186 1.39 9.30 -45.40
CA THR A 186 1.13 9.90 -44.11
C THR A 186 2.22 10.91 -43.78
N GLU A 187 1.87 11.94 -43.00
CA GLU A 187 2.75 13.05 -42.62
C GLU A 187 3.31 12.89 -41.19
N LEU A 188 3.32 11.65 -40.65
CA LEU A 188 3.71 11.35 -39.27
C LEU A 188 5.07 11.95 -38.88
N SER A 189 6.05 11.95 -39.79
CA SER A 189 7.40 12.50 -39.53
C SER A 189 7.38 13.97 -39.11
N LYS A 190 6.34 14.75 -39.49
CA LYS A 190 6.17 16.14 -39.04
C LYS A 190 5.74 16.27 -37.58
N HIS A 191 5.19 15.21 -37.01
CA HIS A 191 4.73 15.15 -35.62
C HIS A 191 5.69 14.39 -34.70
N VAL A 192 6.78 13.83 -35.24
CA VAL A 192 7.82 13.22 -34.42
C VAL A 192 8.66 14.32 -33.79
N VAL A 193 8.65 14.40 -32.46
CA VAL A 193 9.33 15.44 -31.67
C VAL A 193 10.60 14.92 -30.97
N GLY A 194 10.87 13.61 -31.00
CA GLY A 194 12.08 13.03 -30.44
C GLY A 194 12.25 11.56 -30.79
N LEU A 195 13.51 11.10 -30.75
CA LEU A 195 13.89 9.72 -31.05
C LEU A 195 14.86 9.19 -29.99
N VAL A 196 14.57 8.01 -29.45
CA VAL A 196 15.47 7.25 -28.59
C VAL A 196 15.77 5.92 -29.27
N THR A 197 17.04 5.61 -29.46
CA THR A 197 17.48 4.35 -30.08
C THR A 197 18.41 3.58 -29.16
N ILE A 198 18.11 2.32 -28.92
CA ILE A 198 18.77 1.47 -27.92
C ILE A 198 19.41 0.30 -28.66
N CYS A 199 20.73 0.14 -28.58
CA CYS A 199 21.51 -0.90 -29.27
C CYS A 199 21.18 -1.04 -30.76
N SER A 200 21.10 0.08 -31.49
CA SER A 200 20.63 0.11 -32.89
C SER A 200 21.78 0.04 -33.91
N PRO A 201 21.63 -0.71 -35.02
CA PRO A 201 22.63 -0.75 -36.07
C PRO A 201 22.67 0.55 -36.88
N SER A 202 23.87 0.95 -37.30
CA SER A 202 24.11 2.20 -38.03
C SER A 202 23.99 2.07 -39.55
N GLU A 203 24.23 0.86 -40.09
CA GLU A 203 24.37 0.64 -41.53
C GLU A 203 23.67 -0.63 -42.04
N PRO A 204 23.25 -0.64 -43.32
CA PRO A 204 22.83 -1.85 -44.00
C PRO A 204 23.94 -2.90 -44.09
N PHE A 205 23.54 -4.19 -44.13
CA PHE A 205 24.48 -5.29 -44.33
C PHE A 205 25.20 -5.17 -45.67
N SER A 206 26.54 -5.27 -45.67
CA SER A 206 27.36 -5.29 -46.88
C SER A 206 26.91 -6.35 -47.90
N LYS A 207 27.18 -6.12 -49.19
CA LYS A 207 26.76 -6.98 -50.32
C LYS A 207 27.10 -8.47 -50.13
N SER A 208 28.29 -8.76 -49.61
CA SER A 208 28.74 -10.12 -49.31
C SER A 208 27.97 -10.74 -48.13
N ARG A 209 27.80 -9.99 -47.03
CA ARG A 209 27.06 -10.43 -45.84
C ARG A 209 25.57 -10.62 -46.14
N ALA A 210 24.95 -9.70 -46.88
CA ALA A 210 23.56 -9.78 -47.30
C ALA A 210 23.31 -11.01 -48.21
N SER A 211 24.20 -11.29 -49.17
CA SER A 211 24.12 -12.48 -50.03
C SER A 211 24.23 -13.78 -49.23
N LEU A 212 25.18 -13.85 -48.28
CA LEU A 212 25.34 -15.01 -47.40
C LEU A 212 24.12 -15.21 -46.49
N ALA A 213 23.63 -14.15 -45.87
CA ALA A 213 22.45 -14.17 -45.02
C ALA A 213 21.18 -14.59 -45.81
N ARG A 214 20.98 -14.09 -47.04
CA ARG A 214 19.87 -14.53 -47.90
C ARG A 214 19.93 -16.03 -48.18
N LYS A 215 21.10 -16.57 -48.50
CA LYS A 215 21.28 -18.02 -48.72
C LYS A 215 20.94 -18.82 -47.47
N PHE A 216 21.41 -18.39 -46.30
CA PHE A 216 21.13 -19.04 -45.02
C PHE A 216 19.63 -18.97 -44.65
N LEU A 217 19.00 -17.79 -44.79
CA LEU A 217 17.59 -17.59 -44.49
C LEU A 217 16.65 -18.28 -45.49
N SER A 218 17.15 -18.71 -46.66
CA SER A 218 16.39 -19.45 -47.68
C SER A 218 16.38 -20.97 -47.48
N VAL A 219 17.16 -21.49 -46.52
CA VAL A 219 17.20 -22.93 -46.18
C VAL A 219 15.79 -23.44 -45.78
N PRO A 220 15.40 -24.69 -46.11
CA PRO A 220 14.12 -25.26 -45.71
C PRO A 220 13.82 -25.11 -44.21
N GLY A 221 12.57 -24.79 -43.87
CA GLY A 221 12.19 -24.40 -42.50
C GLY A 221 12.50 -25.45 -41.43
N PHE A 222 12.37 -26.75 -41.76
CA PHE A 222 12.68 -27.82 -40.83
C PHE A 222 14.19 -27.91 -40.50
N ILE A 223 15.07 -27.57 -41.45
CA ILE A 223 16.53 -27.54 -41.22
C ILE A 223 16.89 -26.32 -40.37
N PHE A 224 16.25 -25.17 -40.64
CA PHE A 224 16.44 -23.97 -39.83
C PHE A 224 15.95 -24.16 -38.39
N ASP A 225 14.84 -24.88 -38.22
CA ASP A 225 14.31 -25.27 -36.91
C ASP A 225 15.28 -26.19 -36.14
N LEU A 226 15.96 -27.13 -36.82
CA LEU A 226 17.02 -27.95 -36.19
C LEU A 226 18.21 -27.10 -35.75
N TYR A 227 18.63 -26.14 -36.57
CA TYR A 227 19.67 -25.19 -36.19
C TYR A 227 19.25 -24.37 -34.96
N ARG A 228 18.03 -23.83 -34.93
CA ARG A 228 17.52 -23.09 -33.77
C ARG A 228 17.43 -23.95 -32.51
N LEU A 229 17.02 -25.22 -32.63
CA LEU A 229 17.00 -26.15 -31.50
C LEU A 229 18.40 -26.43 -30.97
N PHE A 230 19.39 -26.57 -31.86
CA PHE A 230 20.78 -26.68 -31.47
C PHE A 230 21.31 -25.41 -30.81
N ASP A 231 20.97 -24.22 -31.34
CA ASP A 231 21.36 -22.91 -30.80
C ASP A 231 20.72 -22.64 -29.43
N SER A 232 19.50 -23.14 -29.19
CA SER A 232 18.78 -23.06 -27.91
C SER A 232 19.07 -24.22 -26.96
N TRP A 233 19.93 -25.17 -27.34
CA TRP A 233 20.27 -26.29 -26.46
C TRP A 233 21.03 -25.77 -25.23
N GLY A 234 20.46 -26.01 -24.05
CA GLY A 234 20.98 -25.54 -22.76
C GLY A 234 20.01 -24.63 -22.03
N GLY A 235 18.88 -24.25 -22.66
CA GLY A 235 17.88 -23.36 -22.08
C GLY A 235 18.49 -22.00 -21.72
N PRO A 236 18.34 -21.53 -20.47
CA PRO A 236 18.99 -20.30 -19.98
C PRO A 236 20.51 -20.26 -20.18
N GLU A 237 21.17 -21.42 -20.25
CA GLU A 237 22.61 -21.55 -20.48
C GLU A 237 22.99 -21.81 -21.95
N SER A 238 22.03 -21.68 -22.86
CA SER A 238 22.24 -21.94 -24.28
C SER A 238 23.13 -20.89 -24.96
N ARG A 239 23.71 -21.26 -26.11
CA ARG A 239 24.47 -20.34 -26.95
C ARG A 239 23.64 -19.14 -27.39
N SER A 240 22.36 -19.37 -27.67
CA SER A 240 21.43 -18.32 -28.06
C SER A 240 21.21 -17.27 -26.96
N VAL A 241 21.20 -17.65 -25.69
CA VAL A 241 21.05 -16.73 -24.55
C VAL A 241 22.35 -16.00 -24.28
N ARG A 242 23.48 -16.73 -24.23
CA ARG A 242 24.82 -16.18 -24.02
C ARG A 242 25.23 -15.15 -25.06
N ARG A 243 24.74 -15.28 -26.31
CA ARG A 243 24.95 -14.27 -27.36
C ARG A 243 24.31 -12.92 -27.03
N PHE A 244 23.18 -12.90 -26.33
CA PHE A 244 22.50 -11.65 -25.99
C PHE A 244 22.99 -11.06 -24.67
N LEU A 245 23.26 -11.91 -23.68
CA LEU A 245 23.51 -11.46 -22.31
C LEU A 245 24.97 -11.63 -21.83
N GLY A 246 25.78 -12.44 -22.50
CA GLY A 246 27.09 -12.86 -22.00
C GLY A 246 27.02 -14.05 -21.02
N LEU A 247 28.18 -14.51 -20.55
CA LEU A 247 28.30 -15.66 -19.63
C LEU A 247 27.88 -15.30 -18.20
N ASP A 248 28.26 -14.10 -17.76
CA ASP A 248 28.14 -13.63 -16.37
C ASP A 248 26.80 -12.93 -16.08
N ALA A 249 25.84 -13.02 -17.00
CA ALA A 249 24.50 -12.47 -16.80
C ALA A 249 23.75 -13.16 -15.66
N ASP A 250 22.87 -12.42 -14.99
CA ASP A 250 22.04 -12.96 -13.92
C ASP A 250 21.02 -13.99 -14.45
N GLU A 251 20.63 -14.92 -13.56
CA GLU A 251 19.76 -16.04 -13.89
C GLU A 251 18.35 -15.60 -14.35
N GLU A 252 17.84 -14.48 -13.85
CA GLU A 252 16.53 -13.97 -14.22
C GLU A 252 16.53 -13.45 -15.66
N SER A 253 17.51 -12.61 -16.01
CA SER A 253 17.74 -12.13 -17.37
C SER A 253 17.90 -13.31 -18.35
N LYS A 254 18.68 -14.34 -17.97
CA LYS A 254 18.89 -15.54 -18.80
C LYS A 254 17.58 -16.30 -19.06
N ARG A 255 16.72 -16.45 -18.05
CA ARG A 255 15.40 -17.08 -18.20
C ARG A 255 14.46 -16.26 -19.08
N LEU A 256 14.45 -14.94 -18.93
CA LEU A 256 13.66 -14.04 -19.78
C LEU A 256 14.12 -14.09 -21.24
N GLN A 257 15.43 -14.08 -21.48
CA GLN A 257 15.97 -14.23 -22.83
C GLN A 257 15.63 -15.60 -23.45
N ASP A 258 15.72 -16.68 -22.68
CA ASP A 258 15.31 -18.03 -23.12
C ASP A 258 13.82 -18.04 -23.53
N LEU A 259 12.96 -17.45 -22.71
CA LEU A 259 11.54 -17.26 -22.99
C LEU A 259 11.31 -16.51 -24.32
N TYR A 260 11.96 -15.35 -24.52
CA TYR A 260 11.82 -14.57 -25.75
C TYR A 260 12.34 -15.31 -26.99
N ASN A 261 13.45 -16.06 -26.85
CA ASN A 261 13.99 -16.89 -27.92
C ASN A 261 13.01 -17.98 -28.36
N HIS A 262 12.26 -18.56 -27.41
CA HIS A 262 11.25 -19.58 -27.66
C HIS A 262 9.93 -19.01 -28.21
N GLN A 263 9.56 -17.78 -27.84
CA GLN A 263 8.41 -17.07 -28.40
C GLN A 263 8.62 -16.64 -29.86
N SER A 264 9.87 -16.43 -30.27
CA SER A 264 10.22 -16.06 -31.65
C SER A 264 9.93 -17.19 -32.65
N ARG A 265 8.92 -17.00 -33.51
CA ARG A 265 8.47 -18.00 -34.48
C ARG A 265 9.39 -18.04 -35.71
N THR A 266 9.95 -19.20 -36.04
CA THR A 266 10.87 -19.38 -37.19
C THR A 266 10.38 -18.80 -38.52
N PRO A 267 9.12 -19.04 -38.97
CA PRO A 267 8.66 -18.48 -40.24
C PRO A 267 8.64 -16.96 -40.23
N VAL A 268 8.26 -16.34 -39.11
CA VAL A 268 8.19 -14.88 -38.96
C VAL A 268 9.60 -14.30 -38.91
N PHE A 269 10.44 -14.81 -38.01
CA PHE A 269 11.81 -14.37 -37.84
C PHE A 269 12.57 -14.37 -39.17
N ARG A 270 12.45 -15.45 -39.96
CA ARG A 270 13.12 -15.55 -41.27
C ARG A 270 12.66 -14.48 -42.26
N ARG A 271 11.36 -14.19 -42.32
CA ARG A 271 10.84 -13.18 -43.26
C ARG A 271 11.22 -11.77 -42.83
N THR A 272 11.10 -11.45 -41.55
CA THR A 272 11.53 -10.13 -41.04
C THR A 272 13.04 -9.95 -41.21
N ALA A 273 13.84 -10.99 -40.92
CA ALA A 273 15.29 -10.94 -41.11
C ALA A 273 15.66 -10.77 -42.59
N TYR A 274 14.95 -11.45 -43.50
CA TYR A 274 15.16 -11.32 -44.94
C TYR A 274 14.73 -9.95 -45.45
N GLY A 275 13.59 -9.44 -44.97
CA GLY A 275 13.07 -8.11 -45.30
C GLY A 275 13.92 -6.95 -44.79
N ALA A 276 14.78 -7.20 -43.80
CA ALA A 276 15.78 -6.26 -43.32
C ALA A 276 17.07 -6.23 -44.17
N LEU A 277 17.24 -7.15 -45.13
CA LEU A 277 18.44 -7.20 -45.99
C LEU A 277 18.28 -6.30 -47.23
N PRO A 278 19.23 -5.38 -47.50
CA PRO A 278 19.16 -4.47 -48.64
C PRO A 278 19.31 -5.21 -49.98
N GLU A 279 18.66 -4.70 -51.02
CA GLU A 279 18.96 -5.04 -52.42
C GLU A 279 20.04 -4.11 -52.97
N TYR A 280 20.94 -4.62 -53.80
CA TYR A 280 22.06 -3.83 -54.32
C TYR A 280 21.87 -3.47 -55.79
N GLN A 281 21.91 -2.16 -56.08
CA GLN A 281 22.06 -1.65 -57.45
C GLN A 281 23.47 -1.06 -57.58
N GLY A 282 24.42 -1.85 -58.10
CA GLY A 282 25.84 -1.51 -58.03
C GLY A 282 26.42 -1.77 -56.63
N GLU A 283 26.98 -0.72 -56.02
CA GLU A 283 27.47 -0.72 -54.63
C GLU A 283 26.49 -0.04 -53.65
N THR A 284 25.42 0.59 -54.16
CA THR A 284 24.43 1.29 -53.33
C THR A 284 23.35 0.34 -52.83
N PRO A 285 23.14 0.23 -51.50
CA PRO A 285 22.02 -0.53 -50.93
C PRO A 285 20.69 0.21 -51.12
N ARG A 286 19.63 -0.52 -51.48
CA ARG A 286 18.23 -0.07 -51.54
C ARG A 286 17.37 -0.91 -50.60
N GLY A 287 16.63 -0.24 -49.71
CA GLY A 287 15.80 -0.90 -48.69
C GLY A 287 16.64 -1.54 -47.57
N GLY A 288 16.00 -2.27 -46.67
CA GLY A 288 16.67 -2.88 -45.51
C GLY A 288 16.83 -1.93 -44.32
N LEU A 289 17.94 -2.02 -43.60
CA LEU A 289 18.27 -1.12 -42.48
C LEU A 289 18.52 0.32 -42.98
N PRO A 290 18.28 1.35 -42.16
CA PRO A 290 18.66 2.72 -42.48
C PRO A 290 20.18 2.85 -42.57
N GLY A 291 20.67 3.60 -43.56
CA GLY A 291 22.06 4.01 -43.67
C GLY A 291 22.26 5.47 -43.28
N GLY A 292 23.47 5.99 -43.51
CA GLY A 292 23.82 7.38 -43.21
C GLY A 292 22.90 8.42 -43.86
N ASP A 293 22.26 8.08 -44.98
CA ASP A 293 21.30 8.94 -45.68
C ASP A 293 20.00 9.17 -44.90
N VAL A 294 19.58 8.21 -44.08
CA VAL A 294 18.40 8.33 -43.21
C VAL A 294 18.76 9.04 -41.92
N TRP A 295 19.88 8.65 -41.30
CA TRP A 295 20.34 9.22 -40.03
C TRP A 295 20.68 10.71 -40.16
N SER A 296 21.39 11.12 -41.21
CA SER A 296 21.76 12.52 -41.45
C SER A 296 20.56 13.47 -41.64
N ARG A 297 19.41 12.95 -42.09
CA ARG A 297 18.17 13.72 -42.32
C ARG A 297 17.33 13.94 -41.07
N LEU A 298 17.72 13.37 -39.92
CA LEU A 298 17.00 13.60 -38.68
C LEU A 298 17.30 15.02 -38.16
N ASP A 299 16.24 15.81 -38.02
CA ASP A 299 16.26 17.18 -37.51
C ASP A 299 15.41 17.32 -36.22
N ILE A 300 15.62 16.38 -35.31
CA ILE A 300 14.93 16.28 -34.02
C ILE A 300 15.96 15.90 -32.94
N PRO A 301 15.63 16.05 -31.64
CA PRO A 301 16.42 15.46 -30.57
C PRO A 301 16.56 13.93 -30.75
N VAL A 302 17.79 13.42 -30.70
CA VAL A 302 18.12 12.00 -30.78
C VAL A 302 18.95 11.57 -29.57
N PHE A 303 18.50 10.53 -28.88
CA PHE A 303 19.25 9.88 -27.80
C PHE A 303 19.71 8.48 -28.22
N LEU A 304 21.03 8.28 -28.22
CA LEU A 304 21.67 7.03 -28.64
C LEU A 304 22.16 6.26 -27.41
N VAL A 305 21.63 5.07 -27.18
CA VAL A 305 22.04 4.20 -26.08
C VAL A 305 22.76 2.97 -26.63
N GLY A 306 23.99 2.74 -26.18
CA GLY A 306 24.76 1.51 -26.43
C GLY A 306 25.06 0.77 -25.14
N ALA A 307 25.44 -0.51 -25.25
CA ALA A 307 25.81 -1.34 -24.11
C ALA A 307 27.18 -1.98 -24.33
N LYS A 308 28.09 -1.83 -23.36
CA LYS A 308 29.52 -2.13 -23.55
C LYS A 308 29.81 -3.56 -23.99
N ASP A 309 29.06 -4.53 -23.46
CA ASP A 309 29.24 -5.97 -23.68
C ASP A 309 28.21 -6.54 -24.68
N ASP A 310 27.56 -5.68 -25.47
CA ASP A 310 26.66 -6.11 -26.53
C ASP A 310 27.41 -6.81 -27.67
N THR A 311 27.17 -8.12 -27.81
CA THR A 311 27.76 -8.93 -28.88
C THR A 311 26.88 -9.04 -30.13
N VAL A 312 25.64 -8.55 -30.07
CA VAL A 312 24.68 -8.55 -31.18
C VAL A 312 24.83 -7.27 -32.00
N VAL A 313 24.83 -6.11 -31.35
CA VAL A 313 25.07 -4.81 -31.95
C VAL A 313 26.19 -4.11 -31.17
N PRO A 314 27.42 -4.09 -31.70
CA PRO A 314 28.54 -3.49 -30.99
C PRO A 314 28.28 -2.03 -30.60
N TRP A 315 28.67 -1.65 -29.38
CA TRP A 315 28.48 -0.28 -28.89
C TRP A 315 29.11 0.81 -29.78
N SER A 316 30.11 0.46 -30.60
CA SER A 316 30.73 1.37 -31.57
C SER A 316 29.78 1.87 -32.65
N GLU A 317 28.65 1.18 -32.89
CA GLU A 317 27.60 1.63 -33.81
C GLU A 317 27.00 2.98 -33.37
N VAL A 318 26.97 3.27 -32.07
CA VAL A 318 26.55 4.58 -31.54
C VAL A 318 27.43 5.71 -32.07
N GLY A 319 28.75 5.47 -32.13
CA GLY A 319 29.72 6.45 -32.66
C GLY A 319 29.48 6.74 -34.14
N LYS A 320 29.16 5.72 -34.93
CA LYS A 320 28.83 5.87 -36.36
C LYS A 320 27.54 6.66 -36.58
N ILE A 321 26.47 6.32 -35.85
CA ILE A 321 25.20 7.06 -35.93
C ILE A 321 25.40 8.52 -35.53
N ARG A 322 26.18 8.78 -34.48
CA ARG A 322 26.52 10.14 -34.05
C ARG A 322 27.28 10.91 -35.13
N ALA A 323 28.22 10.29 -35.83
CA ALA A 323 28.94 10.91 -36.94
C ALA A 323 27.98 11.29 -38.08
N TYR A 324 27.06 10.40 -38.46
CA TYR A 324 26.02 10.70 -39.46
C TYR A 324 25.11 11.85 -39.05
N LEU A 325 24.75 11.95 -37.76
CA LEU A 325 23.90 13.03 -37.25
C LEU A 325 24.64 14.38 -37.16
N ALA A 326 25.97 14.36 -37.01
CA ALA A 326 26.84 15.52 -36.88
C ALA A 326 27.35 16.06 -38.24
N ASN A 327 27.11 15.35 -39.35
CA ASN A 327 27.67 15.64 -40.69
C ASN A 327 29.22 15.67 -40.72
N ASP A 328 29.87 14.85 -39.91
CA ASP A 328 31.33 14.81 -39.80
C ASP A 328 31.88 13.58 -40.55
N GLU A 329 32.49 13.79 -41.73
CA GLU A 329 32.95 12.72 -42.64
C GLU A 329 34.27 12.05 -42.21
N THR A 330 34.82 12.37 -41.04
CA THR A 330 36.23 12.09 -40.71
C THR A 330 36.53 10.74 -40.04
N VAL A 331 35.54 9.86 -39.81
CA VAL A 331 35.76 8.56 -39.13
C VAL A 331 35.33 7.39 -40.02
N LEU A 332 36.07 7.15 -41.10
CA LEU A 332 35.96 5.94 -41.93
C LEU A 332 37.35 5.32 -42.08
N ASP A 333 37.83 4.59 -41.05
CA ASP A 333 38.83 3.53 -41.27
C ASP A 333 38.71 2.43 -40.17
N PRO A 334 38.72 1.13 -40.52
CA PRO A 334 38.56 0.05 -39.56
C PRO A 334 39.93 -0.60 -39.26
N ASP A 335 40.63 -0.15 -38.22
CA ASP A 335 41.68 -0.95 -37.59
C ASP A 335 41.76 -0.68 -36.08
N PRO A 336 42.14 -1.68 -35.26
CA PRO A 336 41.99 -1.63 -33.81
C PRO A 336 43.10 -0.78 -33.21
N VAL A 337 42.77 0.46 -32.83
CA VAL A 337 43.66 1.28 -32.01
C VAL A 337 43.81 0.58 -30.65
N LYS A 338 45.04 0.16 -30.35
CA LYS A 338 45.48 -0.38 -29.06
C LYS A 338 45.06 0.55 -27.91
N PRO A 339 44.71 0.01 -26.73
CA PRO A 339 44.41 0.84 -25.58
C PRO A 339 45.70 1.54 -25.13
N GLN A 340 45.80 2.83 -25.38
CA GLN A 340 46.79 3.66 -24.71
C GLN A 340 46.30 3.91 -23.28
N GLY A 341 47.08 3.34 -22.36
CA GLY A 341 47.21 3.64 -20.93
C GLY A 341 46.14 4.47 -20.24
N LEU A 342 45.39 3.80 -19.36
CA LEU A 342 44.94 4.41 -18.11
C LEU A 342 46.17 4.65 -17.21
N SER A 343 46.77 5.81 -17.34
CA SER A 343 47.59 6.43 -16.29
C SER A 343 47.71 7.92 -16.59
N ASP A 344 47.39 8.74 -15.60
CA ASP A 344 47.58 10.19 -15.52
C ASP A 344 46.52 11.10 -16.16
N VAL A 345 45.44 11.35 -15.41
CA VAL A 345 44.75 12.66 -15.42
C VAL A 345 44.53 13.10 -13.97
N ALA A 346 45.64 13.43 -13.31
CA ALA A 346 45.67 14.55 -12.39
C ALA A 346 46.07 15.79 -13.21
N THR A 347 45.32 16.87 -13.05
CA THR A 347 45.66 18.25 -13.48
C THR A 347 45.60 18.53 -14.98
N LEU A 348 44.56 19.25 -15.42
CA LEU A 348 44.69 20.29 -16.44
C LEU A 348 43.56 21.31 -16.29
N ALA A 349 43.97 22.50 -15.87
CA ALA A 349 43.19 23.72 -15.76
C ALA A 349 42.74 24.25 -17.12
N LEU A 350 41.66 25.04 -17.12
CA LEU A 350 41.42 26.05 -18.16
C LEU A 350 41.26 27.44 -17.50
N PRO A 351 41.68 28.52 -18.18
CA PRO A 351 42.20 29.72 -17.56
C PRO A 351 41.13 30.77 -17.27
N MET A 352 41.38 31.54 -16.21
CA MET A 352 40.74 32.82 -15.93
C MET A 352 41.29 33.90 -16.87
N GLU A 353 40.41 34.68 -17.51
CA GLU A 353 40.68 36.08 -17.83
C GLU A 353 39.44 36.92 -17.53
N ALA A 354 39.64 37.92 -16.67
CA ALA A 354 38.64 38.84 -16.16
C ALA A 354 38.51 40.08 -17.06
N PRO A 355 37.30 40.65 -17.25
CA PRO A 355 37.20 42.03 -17.66
C PRO A 355 37.47 42.95 -16.46
N SER A 356 38.42 43.84 -16.67
CA SER A 356 38.93 44.85 -15.74
C SER A 356 37.89 45.90 -15.35
N VAL A 357 37.97 46.31 -14.08
CA VAL A 357 37.35 47.52 -13.53
C VAL A 357 38.12 48.75 -14.01
N PRO A 358 37.46 49.80 -14.52
CA PRO A 358 38.00 51.15 -14.48
C PRO A 358 37.45 51.92 -13.27
N LYS A 359 38.37 52.51 -12.50
CA LYS A 359 38.12 53.53 -11.48
C LYS A 359 37.75 54.88 -12.12
N GLY A 360 36.91 55.67 -11.44
CA GLY A 360 37.01 57.15 -11.49
C GLY A 360 35.71 57.93 -11.73
N VAL A 361 35.07 58.36 -10.64
CA VAL A 361 34.76 59.77 -10.27
C VAL A 361 34.05 60.71 -11.28
N ASP A 362 32.92 61.24 -10.78
CA ASP A 362 32.33 62.59 -10.95
C ASP A 362 31.33 62.98 -12.06
N THR A 363 30.38 63.80 -11.58
CA THR A 363 29.58 64.87 -12.23
C THR A 363 28.20 64.54 -12.85
N ALA A 364 27.17 64.78 -12.02
CA ALA A 364 26.18 65.85 -12.15
C ALA A 364 25.10 65.85 -13.26
N THR A 365 23.97 66.45 -12.83
CA THR A 365 22.90 67.15 -13.58
C THR A 365 21.64 66.40 -14.05
N ALA A 366 20.61 66.50 -13.18
CA ALA A 366 19.42 67.36 -13.34
C ALA A 366 18.25 66.96 -14.29
N SER A 367 17.08 66.86 -13.63
CA SER A 367 15.82 67.57 -13.95
C SER A 367 14.99 67.10 -15.16
N VAL A 368 13.67 67.24 -15.27
CA VAL A 368 12.51 67.67 -14.44
C VAL A 368 11.30 67.37 -15.35
N ALA A 369 10.15 66.95 -14.78
CA ALA A 369 8.83 67.54 -15.08
C ALA A 369 7.71 66.88 -14.27
N ARG A 370 7.13 67.67 -13.38
CA ARG A 370 5.85 67.46 -12.67
C ARG A 370 4.68 67.85 -13.57
N SER A 371 3.48 67.39 -13.25
CA SER A 371 2.37 68.33 -12.94
C SER A 371 1.21 67.66 -12.18
N ASN A 372 0.80 68.37 -11.13
CA ASN A 372 -0.26 68.10 -10.14
C ASN A 372 -1.69 68.19 -10.70
N GLY A 373 -2.67 67.63 -9.96
CA GLY A 373 -4.08 68.00 -10.04
C GLY A 373 -4.97 67.32 -9.01
N THR A 374 -5.43 68.08 -8.03
CA THR A 374 -6.08 67.74 -6.75
C THR A 374 -7.61 67.44 -6.80
N LEU A 375 -8.10 66.78 -5.74
CA LEU A 375 -9.40 66.96 -5.01
C LEU A 375 -10.68 66.16 -5.38
N THR A 376 -10.99 65.20 -4.48
CA THR A 376 -12.26 64.96 -3.74
C THR A 376 -13.62 64.88 -4.45
N ARG A 377 -14.29 63.71 -4.31
CA ARG A 377 -15.74 63.61 -4.02
C ARG A 377 -15.99 62.61 -2.88
N SER A 378 -17.04 62.89 -2.11
CA SER A 378 -17.49 62.24 -0.88
C SER A 378 -18.57 61.18 -1.16
N ILE A 379 -18.77 60.30 -0.18
CA ILE A 379 -19.55 59.05 -0.13
C ILE A 379 -21.08 59.18 -0.36
N SER A 380 -21.60 60.35 -0.72
CA SER A 380 -23.05 60.60 -0.81
C SER A 380 -23.71 60.30 -2.16
N ASP A 381 -22.98 59.89 -3.19
CA ASP A 381 -23.49 59.88 -4.58
C ASP A 381 -23.53 58.47 -5.21
N LEU A 382 -23.78 57.41 -4.41
CA LEU A 382 -23.95 56.04 -4.93
C LEU A 382 -25.44 55.70 -5.09
N GLU A 383 -25.86 55.34 -6.31
CA GLU A 383 -27.22 54.88 -6.63
C GLU A 383 -27.27 53.35 -6.81
N ASP A 384 -28.45 52.75 -6.62
CA ASP A 384 -28.74 51.30 -6.59
C ASP A 384 -28.36 50.50 -7.86
N VAL A 385 -27.83 51.15 -8.89
CA VAL A 385 -27.32 50.52 -10.11
C VAL A 385 -25.92 49.93 -9.98
N ASP A 386 -25.19 50.25 -8.91
CA ASP A 386 -23.82 49.74 -8.65
C ASP A 386 -23.75 48.26 -8.20
N PHE A 387 -24.87 47.56 -8.06
CA PHE A 387 -24.91 46.21 -7.47
C PHE A 387 -25.32 45.04 -8.40
N SER A 388 -25.33 45.20 -9.73
CA SER A 388 -25.68 44.08 -10.63
C SER A 388 -24.48 43.48 -11.40
N ARG A 389 -24.15 42.23 -11.02
CA ARG A 389 -23.14 41.35 -11.65
C ARG A 389 -23.64 40.72 -12.96
N ARG A 390 -22.77 40.67 -13.99
CA ARG A 390 -22.35 39.42 -14.69
C ARG A 390 -21.32 39.66 -15.83
N ASP A 391 -20.17 39.01 -15.68
CA ASP A 391 -19.41 38.20 -16.65
C ASP A 391 -19.23 38.66 -18.13
N ARG A 392 -18.03 39.14 -18.49
CA ARG A 392 -16.94 38.37 -19.16
C ARG A 392 -15.88 39.27 -19.82
N SER A 393 -14.65 38.74 -19.81
CA SER A 393 -13.54 38.88 -20.78
C SER A 393 -12.63 40.13 -20.81
N THR A 394 -11.33 39.81 -20.81
CA THR A 394 -10.15 40.47 -21.41
C THR A 394 -9.62 41.80 -20.87
N ALA A 395 -8.60 41.67 -20.02
CA ALA A 395 -7.28 42.34 -20.03
C ALA A 395 -7.19 43.83 -20.40
N SER A 396 -6.82 44.67 -19.42
CA SER A 396 -5.50 45.32 -19.34
C SER A 396 -5.37 46.21 -18.09
N ASP A 397 -4.33 45.90 -17.31
CA ASP A 397 -3.48 46.73 -16.42
C ASP A 397 -3.99 47.58 -15.25
N ASP A 398 -3.13 47.52 -14.23
CA ASP A 398 -2.84 48.44 -13.13
C ASP A 398 -3.87 48.66 -12.02
N ARG A 399 -3.66 47.91 -10.92
CA ARG A 399 -3.96 48.36 -9.55
C ARG A 399 -2.86 47.92 -8.59
N THR A 400 -2.09 48.92 -8.15
CA THR A 400 -1.29 49.03 -6.92
C THR A 400 -1.22 47.80 -6.01
N GLU A 401 -0.01 47.26 -5.93
CA GLU A 401 0.46 46.16 -5.09
C GLU A 401 0.30 46.41 -3.58
N ASP A 402 -0.18 45.39 -2.88
CA ASP A 402 0.03 45.17 -1.44
C ASP A 402 1.34 44.36 -1.29
N PRO A 403 2.37 44.86 -0.57
CA PRO A 403 3.68 44.21 -0.50
C PRO A 403 3.74 42.96 0.41
N SER A 404 2.61 42.36 0.81
CA SER A 404 2.58 41.21 1.72
C SER A 404 2.01 39.90 1.16
N THR A 405 1.75 39.82 -0.15
CA THR A 405 1.34 38.57 -0.81
C THR A 405 2.32 38.21 -1.94
N PRO A 406 3.09 37.10 -1.84
CA PRO A 406 3.87 36.61 -2.97
C PRO A 406 2.93 36.26 -4.12
N ASN A 407 3.21 36.82 -5.29
CA ASN A 407 2.46 36.60 -6.51
C ASN A 407 2.80 35.20 -7.04
N ASP A 408 2.06 34.16 -6.62
CA ASP A 408 2.17 32.82 -7.21
C ASP A 408 1.65 32.88 -8.64
N LYS A 409 2.54 33.13 -9.58
CA LYS A 409 2.26 32.84 -10.99
C LYS A 409 2.05 31.32 -11.08
N PRO A 410 0.99 30.82 -11.75
CA PRO A 410 0.87 29.40 -12.03
C PRO A 410 2.17 28.91 -12.69
N PRO A 411 2.67 27.70 -12.37
CA PRO A 411 3.91 27.19 -12.94
C PRO A 411 3.86 27.38 -14.44
N SER A 412 4.86 28.08 -14.98
CA SER A 412 4.89 28.42 -16.41
C SER A 412 4.73 27.13 -17.21
N ILE A 413 3.73 27.10 -18.09
CA ILE A 413 3.47 25.91 -18.90
C ILE A 413 4.66 25.76 -19.86
N PRO A 414 5.44 24.66 -19.80
CA PRO A 414 6.59 24.45 -20.64
C PRO A 414 6.16 24.46 -22.10
N ALA A 415 6.99 25.08 -22.93
CA ALA A 415 6.79 25.10 -24.36
C ALA A 415 6.74 23.67 -24.91
N LEU A 416 5.88 23.46 -25.90
CA LEU A 416 5.76 22.20 -26.61
C LEU A 416 6.00 22.48 -28.09
N PRO A 417 7.28 22.61 -28.49
CA PRO A 417 7.63 22.91 -29.87
C PRO A 417 7.28 21.71 -30.76
N LEU A 418 6.64 21.98 -31.90
CA LEU A 418 6.36 20.94 -32.90
C LEU A 418 7.63 20.37 -33.54
N HIS A 419 8.72 21.16 -33.52
CA HIS A 419 10.06 20.75 -33.92
C HIS A 419 11.07 21.24 -32.86
N PRO A 420 11.34 20.44 -31.82
CA PRO A 420 12.35 20.80 -30.83
C PRO A 420 13.73 20.89 -31.48
N LYS A 421 14.64 21.69 -30.89
CA LYS A 421 15.99 21.89 -31.43
C LYS A 421 16.73 20.55 -31.52
N LYS A 422 17.33 20.26 -32.69
CA LYS A 422 18.19 19.10 -32.87
C LYS A 422 19.31 19.06 -31.82
N VAL A 423 19.34 18.00 -31.03
CA VAL A 423 20.38 17.67 -30.06
C VAL A 423 20.69 16.17 -30.21
N VAL A 424 21.96 15.81 -30.15
CA VAL A 424 22.39 14.41 -30.25
C VAL A 424 23.14 14.05 -28.98
N ASP A 425 22.46 13.31 -28.11
CA ASP A 425 23.06 12.78 -26.90
C ASP A 425 23.32 11.29 -27.06
N SER A 426 24.37 10.81 -26.40
CA SER A 426 24.73 9.41 -26.46
C SER A 426 25.29 8.92 -25.14
N VAL A 427 24.91 7.71 -24.74
CA VAL A 427 25.46 7.03 -23.56
C VAL A 427 25.83 5.60 -23.91
N ILE A 428 26.98 5.15 -23.41
CA ILE A 428 27.38 3.75 -23.44
C ILE A 428 27.27 3.23 -22.01
N LEU A 429 26.30 2.34 -21.77
CA LEU A 429 26.15 1.70 -20.48
C LEU A 429 27.36 0.78 -20.24
N PRO A 430 28.03 0.90 -19.07
CA PRO A 430 29.26 0.16 -18.79
C PRO A 430 28.98 -1.34 -18.60
N SER A 431 30.04 -2.15 -18.65
CA SER A 431 29.97 -3.58 -18.32
C SER A 431 29.31 -3.77 -16.93
N PRO A 432 28.38 -4.73 -16.75
CA PRO A 432 28.04 -5.85 -17.64
C PRO A 432 26.86 -5.60 -18.62
N ALA A 433 26.58 -4.33 -18.99
CA ALA A 433 25.46 -4.01 -19.88
C ALA A 433 25.64 -4.65 -21.28
N ASN A 434 24.63 -5.39 -21.72
CA ASN A 434 24.63 -6.22 -22.93
C ASN A 434 23.38 -5.94 -23.81
N HIS A 435 23.02 -6.80 -24.76
CA HIS A 435 21.87 -6.54 -25.64
C HIS A 435 20.52 -6.53 -24.91
N GLY A 436 20.44 -7.15 -23.73
CA GLY A 436 19.26 -7.27 -22.87
C GLY A 436 19.02 -6.09 -21.94
N VAL A 437 19.67 -4.94 -22.16
CA VAL A 437 19.57 -3.72 -21.31
C VAL A 437 18.16 -3.21 -20.99
N LEU A 438 17.14 -3.66 -21.72
CA LEU A 438 15.75 -3.24 -21.53
C LEU A 438 15.00 -4.02 -20.46
N TYR A 439 15.43 -5.24 -20.15
CA TYR A 439 14.76 -6.13 -19.20
C TYR A 439 15.72 -6.73 -18.16
N THR A 440 17.02 -6.47 -18.26
CA THR A 440 17.96 -6.81 -17.20
C THR A 440 17.69 -5.93 -15.96
N PRO A 441 17.50 -6.52 -14.76
CA PRO A 441 17.11 -5.77 -13.56
C PRO A 441 18.03 -4.61 -13.18
N THR A 442 19.33 -4.72 -13.47
CA THR A 442 20.33 -3.69 -13.12
C THR A 442 20.35 -2.50 -14.07
N THR A 443 20.04 -2.70 -15.35
CA THR A 443 20.20 -1.68 -16.40
C THR A 443 18.87 -1.07 -16.84
N ALA A 444 17.77 -1.82 -16.79
CA ALA A 444 16.46 -1.35 -17.23
C ALA A 444 15.95 -0.11 -16.45
N PRO A 445 16.10 -0.02 -15.10
CA PRO A 445 15.73 1.19 -14.36
C PRO A 445 16.61 2.39 -14.72
N ILE A 446 17.92 2.17 -14.87
CA ILE A 446 18.89 3.21 -15.26
C ILE A 446 18.51 3.79 -16.62
N LEU A 447 18.24 2.90 -17.57
CA LEU A 447 17.82 3.26 -18.91
C LEU A 447 16.51 4.05 -18.91
N ALA A 448 15.53 3.67 -18.08
CA ALA A 448 14.26 4.38 -18.01
C ALA A 448 14.40 5.84 -17.56
N GLY A 449 15.21 6.14 -16.53
CA GLY A 449 15.38 7.53 -16.12
C GLY A 449 16.37 8.32 -16.97
N LEU A 450 17.37 7.70 -17.61
CA LEU A 450 18.15 8.37 -18.66
C LEU A 450 17.26 8.82 -19.83
N ILE A 451 16.31 7.96 -20.22
CA ILE A 451 15.30 8.31 -21.22
C ILE A 451 14.41 9.44 -20.71
N SER A 452 13.91 9.35 -19.47
CA SER A 452 13.07 10.40 -18.87
C SER A 452 13.77 11.76 -18.85
N ASP A 453 15.05 11.80 -18.45
CA ASP A 453 15.86 13.03 -18.38
C ASP A 453 16.06 13.65 -19.76
N PHE A 454 16.38 12.81 -20.75
CA PHE A 454 16.53 13.27 -22.13
C PHE A 454 15.20 13.86 -22.65
N LEU A 455 14.08 13.19 -22.41
CA LEU A 455 12.77 13.64 -22.87
C LEU A 455 12.34 14.95 -22.21
N SER A 456 12.52 15.10 -20.90
CA SER A 456 12.18 16.34 -20.21
C SER A 456 13.07 17.51 -20.59
N SER A 457 14.35 17.25 -20.86
CA SER A 457 15.35 18.30 -21.13
C SER A 457 15.37 18.75 -22.59
N HIS A 458 15.21 17.83 -23.54
CA HIS A 458 15.41 18.10 -24.96
C HIS A 458 14.15 18.03 -25.82
N VAL A 459 13.08 17.36 -25.36
CA VAL A 459 11.81 17.29 -26.09
C VAL A 459 10.82 18.31 -25.54
N THR A 460 10.39 18.16 -24.28
CA THR A 460 9.54 19.16 -23.61
C THR A 460 9.56 18.96 -22.10
N GLY A 461 9.64 20.06 -21.35
CA GLY A 461 9.50 20.05 -19.89
C GLY A 461 8.17 19.47 -19.41
N ARG A 462 7.15 19.37 -20.29
CA ARG A 462 5.88 18.72 -19.94
C ARG A 462 6.01 17.21 -19.69
N LEU A 463 7.07 16.56 -20.15
CA LEU A 463 7.37 15.15 -19.85
C LEU A 463 8.09 14.97 -18.49
N SER A 464 8.41 16.05 -17.78
CA SER A 464 8.93 15.97 -16.42
C SER A 464 7.82 15.60 -15.43
N LEU A 465 7.98 14.48 -14.73
CA LEU A 465 7.08 14.08 -13.64
C LEU A 465 7.00 15.18 -12.57
N GLY A 466 8.14 15.80 -12.24
CA GLY A 466 8.19 16.88 -11.25
C GLY A 466 7.33 18.08 -11.64
N TRP A 467 7.38 18.48 -12.91
CA TRP A 467 6.52 19.55 -13.42
C TRP A 467 5.04 19.15 -13.44
N GLN A 468 4.70 17.95 -13.90
CA GLN A 468 3.30 17.50 -13.95
C GLN A 468 2.67 17.44 -12.56
N LEU A 469 3.40 16.90 -11.56
CA LEU A 469 2.95 16.88 -10.17
C LEU A 469 2.73 18.30 -9.63
N GLN A 470 3.62 19.24 -9.91
CA GLN A 470 3.46 20.63 -9.53
C GLN A 470 2.24 21.28 -10.20
N TYR A 471 2.03 21.00 -11.49
CA TYR A 471 0.90 21.55 -12.24
C TYR A 471 -0.44 21.02 -11.70
N LEU A 472 -0.49 19.75 -11.28
CA LEU A 472 -1.71 19.10 -10.78
C LEU A 472 -2.03 19.42 -9.32
N CYS A 473 -1.07 19.93 -8.55
CA CYS A 473 -1.20 20.27 -7.13
C CYS A 473 -1.56 21.75 -6.87
N GLN A 474 -2.34 22.39 -7.75
CA GLN A 474 -2.66 23.83 -7.65
C GLN A 474 -3.84 24.18 -6.72
N ASP A 475 -4.54 23.21 -6.13
CA ASP A 475 -5.57 23.47 -5.12
C ASP A 475 -4.96 23.71 -3.74
N GLY A 476 -4.40 24.91 -3.51
CA GLY A 476 -4.05 25.31 -2.16
C GLY A 476 -3.33 26.64 -2.00
N LYS A 477 -4.00 27.59 -1.34
CA LYS A 477 -3.42 28.69 -0.53
C LYS A 477 -2.42 28.23 0.56
N TRP A 478 -2.00 26.95 0.54
CA TRP A 478 -1.19 26.26 1.53
C TRP A 478 0.29 26.10 1.13
N ASP A 479 0.66 26.35 -0.14
CA ASP A 479 1.99 26.00 -0.66
C ASP A 479 3.07 27.06 -0.34
N VAL A 480 2.71 28.34 -0.28
CA VAL A 480 3.67 29.45 -0.08
C VAL A 480 4.29 29.46 1.32
N LYS A 481 3.49 29.25 2.38
CA LYS A 481 3.98 29.25 3.78
C LYS A 481 4.85 28.05 4.13
N ASN A 482 4.75 26.96 3.37
CA ASN A 482 5.55 25.76 3.58
C ASN A 482 6.89 25.83 2.84
N LEU A 483 6.97 26.53 1.71
CA LEU A 483 8.21 26.69 0.96
C LEU A 483 9.27 27.49 1.74
N GLU A 484 8.90 28.62 2.37
CA GLU A 484 9.84 29.39 3.21
C GLU A 484 10.33 28.60 4.43
N LYS A 485 9.45 27.84 5.09
CA LYS A 485 9.83 26.96 6.21
C LYS A 485 10.74 25.83 5.73
N TRP A 486 10.49 25.32 4.53
CA TRP A 486 11.25 24.24 3.92
C TRP A 486 12.64 24.72 3.48
N GLN A 487 12.77 25.93 2.91
CA GLN A 487 14.06 26.54 2.54
C GLN A 487 14.94 26.86 3.77
N LYS A 488 14.35 27.16 4.94
CA LYS A 488 15.09 27.40 6.19
C LYS A 488 15.71 26.14 6.81
N VAL A 489 15.35 24.94 6.36
CA VAL A 489 15.90 23.68 6.86
C VAL A 489 17.15 23.30 6.08
N ALA A 490 18.26 23.09 6.79
CA ALA A 490 19.52 22.62 6.21
C ALA A 490 19.29 21.37 5.31
N PRO A 491 19.78 21.35 4.07
CA PRO A 491 19.50 20.25 3.16
C PRO A 491 20.16 18.92 3.57
N VAL A 492 21.36 18.97 4.14
CA VAL A 492 22.15 17.81 4.58
C VAL A 492 22.60 17.99 6.03
N SER A 493 22.62 16.92 6.83
CA SER A 493 23.10 16.95 8.22
C SER A 493 24.63 16.96 8.34
N GLY A 494 25.12 17.22 9.55
CA GLY A 494 26.48 16.81 9.94
C GLY A 494 26.69 15.29 9.85
N PRO A 495 27.94 14.80 9.94
CA PRO A 495 28.23 13.36 9.83
C PRO A 495 27.66 12.61 11.03
N ILE A 496 27.00 11.48 10.79
CA ILE A 496 26.33 10.69 11.83
C ILE A 496 26.99 9.31 11.90
N GLY A 497 27.71 9.05 12.99
CA GLY A 497 28.24 7.74 13.35
C GLY A 497 29.32 7.23 12.41
N GLY A 498 29.93 8.12 11.62
CA GLY A 498 30.88 7.76 10.56
C GLY A 498 30.27 6.98 9.40
N VAL A 499 28.94 6.90 9.33
CA VAL A 499 28.22 6.08 8.32
C VAL A 499 27.21 6.91 7.55
N PHE A 500 26.48 7.82 8.20
CA PHE A 500 25.31 8.45 7.60
C PHE A 500 25.40 9.96 7.44
N ARG A 501 24.61 10.46 6.48
CA ARG A 501 24.15 11.85 6.38
C ARG A 501 22.63 11.83 6.24
N ALA A 502 21.90 12.45 7.17
CA ALA A 502 20.46 12.62 7.04
C ALA A 502 20.19 13.76 6.05
N ILE A 503 19.49 13.44 4.97
CA ILE A 503 19.18 14.37 3.89
C ILE A 503 17.70 14.71 3.87
N LYS A 504 17.41 15.97 3.53
CA LYS A 504 16.09 16.44 3.18
C LYS A 504 15.70 15.82 1.84
N THR A 505 14.42 15.54 1.61
CA THR A 505 13.98 15.02 0.30
C THR A 505 14.30 16.02 -0.80
N LEU A 506 15.00 15.55 -1.84
CA LEU A 506 15.34 16.32 -3.03
C LEU A 506 14.06 16.69 -3.80
N ARG A 507 14.10 17.77 -4.57
CA ARG A 507 13.02 18.14 -5.47
C ARG A 507 13.62 18.53 -6.82
N GLU A 508 13.04 18.04 -7.90
CA GLU A 508 13.56 18.31 -9.25
C GLU A 508 13.62 19.81 -9.58
N VAL A 509 12.68 20.57 -9.02
CA VAL A 509 12.49 22.00 -9.29
C VAL A 509 13.14 22.93 -8.24
N ASP A 510 13.82 22.38 -7.22
CA ASP A 510 14.52 23.23 -6.25
C ASP A 510 15.88 23.67 -6.81
N GLU A 511 16.07 24.98 -6.96
CA GLU A 511 17.31 25.60 -7.44
C GLU A 511 18.53 25.28 -6.55
N MET A 512 18.32 24.95 -5.27
CA MET A 512 19.40 24.69 -4.31
C MET A 512 19.49 23.24 -3.79
N HIS A 513 18.41 22.45 -3.87
CA HIS A 513 18.37 21.05 -3.37
C HIS A 513 17.65 20.10 -4.34
N CYS A 514 18.09 20.12 -5.59
CA CYS A 514 17.76 19.14 -6.64
C CYS A 514 18.90 18.12 -6.83
N PRO A 515 18.66 16.97 -7.50
CA PRO A 515 19.69 15.94 -7.70
C PRO A 515 20.99 16.46 -8.30
N ARG A 516 20.91 17.38 -9.28
CA ARG A 516 22.08 17.94 -9.96
C ARG A 516 22.97 18.76 -9.02
N GLU A 517 22.40 19.72 -8.30
CA GLU A 517 23.18 20.54 -7.37
C GLU A 517 23.64 19.72 -6.15
N PHE A 518 22.83 18.77 -5.70
CA PHE A 518 23.19 17.85 -4.62
C PHE A 518 24.42 16.99 -4.98
N VAL A 519 24.46 16.42 -6.18
CA VAL A 519 25.64 15.67 -6.68
C VAL A 519 26.87 16.57 -6.72
N LYS A 520 26.72 17.80 -7.23
CA LYS A 520 27.82 18.75 -7.35
C LYS A 520 28.42 19.13 -6.00
N GLU A 521 27.57 19.30 -4.98
CA GLU A 521 27.99 19.72 -3.65
C GLU A 521 28.42 18.54 -2.76
N TRP A 522 27.76 17.38 -2.86
CA TRP A 522 27.92 16.26 -1.92
C TRP A 522 28.44 14.95 -2.54
N GLY A 523 28.57 14.87 -3.87
CA GLY A 523 28.97 13.63 -4.57
C GLY A 523 30.40 13.15 -4.28
N ALA A 524 31.23 13.98 -3.66
CA ALA A 524 32.55 13.58 -3.14
C ALA A 524 32.51 12.92 -1.75
N THR A 525 31.37 12.99 -1.05
CA THR A 525 31.22 12.50 0.33
C THR A 525 30.07 11.50 0.46
N ILE A 526 28.98 11.65 -0.31
CA ILE A 526 27.83 10.76 -0.29
C ILE A 526 27.79 9.99 -1.61
N HIS A 527 28.04 8.67 -1.55
CA HIS A 527 28.09 7.81 -2.75
C HIS A 527 26.87 6.88 -2.89
N ASP A 528 26.01 6.81 -1.86
CA ASP A 528 24.79 6.03 -1.85
C ASP A 528 23.69 6.81 -1.13
N VAL A 529 22.45 6.79 -1.65
CA VAL A 529 21.27 7.43 -1.08
C VAL A 529 20.15 6.41 -0.90
N ILE A 530 19.61 6.31 0.31
CA ILE A 530 18.46 5.47 0.67
C ILE A 530 17.21 6.35 0.81
N ASP A 531 16.24 6.13 -0.06
CA ASP A 531 14.90 6.73 0.04
C ASP A 531 13.96 5.80 0.78
N ILE A 532 13.60 6.17 2.02
CA ILE A 532 12.71 5.37 2.85
C ILE A 532 11.22 5.72 2.68
N SER A 533 10.87 6.62 1.76
CA SER A 533 9.49 7.05 1.53
C SER A 533 8.65 5.92 0.90
N HIS A 534 7.38 5.80 1.32
CA HIS A 534 6.42 4.89 0.67
C HIS A 534 6.12 5.34 -0.77
N ASP A 535 5.83 6.63 -0.94
CA ASP A 535 5.46 7.23 -2.21
C ASP A 535 6.65 7.30 -3.17
N ASN A 536 6.36 7.36 -4.47
CA ASN A 536 7.38 7.59 -5.49
C ASN A 536 8.12 8.92 -5.24
N PRO A 537 9.44 8.98 -5.51
CA PRO A 537 10.22 10.20 -5.28
C PRO A 537 9.70 11.36 -6.14
N VAL A 538 9.69 12.56 -5.57
CA VAL A 538 9.29 13.83 -6.24
C VAL A 538 10.42 14.45 -7.08
N TYR A 539 11.39 13.63 -7.46
CA TYR A 539 12.58 13.96 -8.25
C TYR A 539 13.02 12.69 -8.98
N ASN A 540 13.80 12.82 -10.06
CA ASN A 540 14.32 11.68 -10.79
C ASN A 540 15.55 11.09 -10.06
N PRO A 541 15.48 9.85 -9.54
CA PRO A 541 16.63 9.22 -8.88
C PRO A 541 17.81 8.96 -9.82
N GLU A 542 17.59 8.89 -11.13
CA GLU A 542 18.68 8.68 -12.09
C GLU A 542 19.63 9.88 -12.15
N GLY A 543 19.17 11.09 -11.83
CA GLY A 543 20.04 12.27 -11.70
C GLY A 543 21.12 12.10 -10.62
N LEU A 544 20.85 11.31 -9.56
CA LEU A 544 21.85 10.97 -8.55
C LEU A 544 22.87 9.94 -9.09
N LYS A 545 22.38 8.93 -9.83
CA LYS A 545 23.24 7.87 -10.38
C LYS A 545 24.17 8.39 -11.47
N ALA A 546 23.69 9.32 -12.30
CA ALA A 546 24.52 10.04 -13.27
C ALA A 546 25.69 10.79 -12.59
N GLY A 547 25.48 11.22 -11.34
CA GLY A 547 26.48 11.83 -10.48
C GLY A 547 27.39 10.88 -9.70
N GLY A 548 27.32 9.56 -9.95
CA GLY A 548 28.08 8.55 -9.22
C GLY A 548 27.48 8.15 -7.86
N ILE A 549 26.28 8.66 -7.52
CA ILE A 549 25.56 8.35 -6.28
C ILE A 549 24.52 7.27 -6.54
N GLN A 550 24.68 6.09 -5.96
CA GLN A 550 23.73 4.99 -6.11
C GLN A 550 22.42 5.27 -5.33
N TYR A 551 21.28 4.99 -5.93
CA TYR A 551 19.97 5.19 -5.29
C TYR A 551 19.32 3.86 -4.90
N HIS A 552 18.85 3.78 -3.65
CA HIS A 552 18.22 2.60 -3.07
C HIS A 552 16.83 2.95 -2.52
N LYS A 553 15.78 2.33 -3.06
CA LYS A 553 14.41 2.51 -2.57
C LYS A 553 14.11 1.49 -1.47
N PHE A 554 13.74 1.95 -0.29
CA PHE A 554 13.37 1.12 0.86
C PHE A 554 12.02 1.59 1.43
N PRO A 555 10.88 1.28 0.77
CA PRO A 555 9.62 1.94 1.07
C PRO A 555 9.10 1.52 2.46
N THR A 556 8.95 2.49 3.36
CA THR A 556 8.34 2.29 4.69
C THR A 556 7.02 3.03 4.80
N VAL A 557 6.07 2.50 5.57
CA VAL A 557 4.74 3.12 5.75
C VAL A 557 4.86 4.52 6.37
N SER A 558 4.07 5.47 5.86
CA SER A 558 4.13 6.87 6.28
C SER A 558 3.52 7.08 7.68
N LYS A 559 4.15 7.97 8.47
CA LYS A 559 3.69 8.45 9.79
C LYS A 559 3.67 7.42 10.94
N VAL A 560 4.20 6.22 10.74
CA VAL A 560 4.36 5.20 11.80
C VAL A 560 5.82 4.75 11.91
N PRO A 561 6.30 4.27 13.09
CA PRO A 561 7.62 3.67 13.23
C PRO A 561 7.75 2.39 12.37
N PRO A 562 8.87 2.20 11.65
CA PRO A 562 9.14 0.95 10.94
C PRO A 562 9.08 -0.28 11.85
N ALA A 563 8.49 -1.37 11.33
CA ALA A 563 8.38 -2.65 12.01
C ALA A 563 9.74 -3.38 12.12
N ASP A 564 9.86 -4.37 12.99
CA ASP A 564 11.16 -5.03 13.26
C ASP A 564 11.75 -5.72 12.02
N ALA A 565 10.91 -6.25 11.13
CA ALA A 565 11.34 -6.79 9.84
C ALA A 565 11.89 -5.69 8.90
N GLU A 566 11.29 -4.50 8.91
CA GLU A 566 11.78 -3.34 8.13
C GLU A 566 13.08 -2.79 8.73
N ILE A 567 13.24 -2.79 10.06
CA ILE A 567 14.49 -2.39 10.72
C ILE A 567 15.61 -3.34 10.34
N LYS A 568 15.37 -4.66 10.42
CA LYS A 568 16.33 -5.68 10.02
C LYS A 568 16.71 -5.53 8.55
N GLY A 569 15.72 -5.37 7.66
CA GLY A 569 15.96 -5.16 6.24
C GLY A 569 16.76 -3.88 5.94
N PHE A 570 16.51 -2.79 6.67
CA PHE A 570 17.28 -1.55 6.54
C PHE A 570 18.73 -1.74 7.00
N ILE A 571 18.97 -2.42 8.12
CA ILE A 571 20.33 -2.69 8.62
C ILE A 571 21.09 -3.59 7.66
N GLU A 572 20.48 -4.67 7.17
CA GLU A 572 21.07 -5.56 6.16
C GLU A 572 21.40 -4.82 4.86
N LEU A 573 20.53 -3.91 4.42
CA LEU A 573 20.77 -3.05 3.26
C LEU A 573 21.99 -2.14 3.49
N VAL A 574 22.06 -1.46 4.63
CA VAL A 574 23.19 -0.58 4.95
C VAL A 574 24.49 -1.38 5.06
N ASP A 575 24.49 -2.53 5.74
CA ASP A 575 25.66 -3.42 5.84
C ASP A 575 26.13 -3.86 4.45
N SER A 576 25.19 -4.22 3.55
CA SER A 576 25.51 -4.55 2.16
C SER A 576 26.10 -3.37 1.39
N ILE A 577 25.58 -2.16 1.59
CA ILE A 577 26.08 -0.95 0.95
C ILE A 577 27.51 -0.66 1.43
N ARG A 578 27.77 -0.72 2.74
CA ARG A 578 29.10 -0.46 3.30
C ARG A 578 30.15 -1.44 2.79
N ALA A 579 29.84 -2.73 2.74
CA ALA A 579 30.74 -3.74 2.18
C ALA A 579 31.07 -3.49 0.69
N LYS A 580 30.12 -2.92 -0.07
CA LYS A 580 30.34 -2.50 -1.47
C LYS A 580 31.14 -1.20 -1.55
N GLN A 581 30.88 -0.24 -0.66
CA GLN A 581 31.61 1.04 -0.61
C GLN A 581 33.09 0.83 -0.31
N GLU A 582 33.48 -0.08 0.59
CA GLU A 582 34.90 -0.37 0.86
C GLU A 582 35.64 -0.86 -0.40
N LYS A 583 35.02 -1.75 -1.17
CA LYS A 583 35.59 -2.26 -2.42
C LYS A 583 35.67 -1.18 -3.50
N ARG A 584 34.63 -0.36 -3.61
CA ARG A 584 34.57 0.76 -4.57
C ARG A 584 35.57 1.84 -4.21
N ALA A 585 35.66 2.24 -2.94
CA ALA A 585 36.61 3.22 -2.46
C ALA A 585 38.06 2.82 -2.74
N ALA A 586 38.42 1.54 -2.56
CA ALA A 586 39.74 1.02 -2.88
C ALA A 586 40.01 0.98 -4.39
N ALA A 587 39.00 0.68 -5.21
CA ALA A 587 39.13 0.62 -6.66
C ALA A 587 39.14 2.00 -7.32
N GLU A 588 38.40 2.96 -6.76
CA GLU A 588 38.15 4.29 -7.30
C GLU A 588 38.96 5.39 -6.60
N GLY A 589 39.73 5.06 -5.56
CA GLY A 589 40.64 5.98 -4.87
C GLY A 589 39.95 7.10 -4.08
N TRP A 590 38.86 6.78 -3.37
CA TRP A 590 38.10 7.79 -2.63
C TRP A 590 38.90 8.36 -1.42
N ALA A 591 38.63 9.62 -1.06
CA ALA A 591 39.19 10.24 0.13
C ALA A 591 38.47 9.76 1.41
N GLU A 592 39.17 9.73 2.56
CA GLU A 592 38.58 9.26 3.82
C GLU A 592 37.32 10.07 4.21
N GLY A 593 36.29 9.38 4.74
CA GLY A 593 35.08 10.02 5.29
C GLY A 593 33.81 9.96 4.45
N TRP A 594 33.66 8.97 3.55
CA TRP A 594 32.43 8.73 2.78
C TRP A 594 31.25 8.26 3.65
N ALA A 595 30.02 8.58 3.20
CA ALA A 595 28.79 8.32 3.94
C ALA A 595 27.62 7.86 3.04
N VAL A 596 26.58 7.35 3.68
CA VAL A 596 25.28 6.98 3.09
C VAL A 596 24.25 8.07 3.42
N GLY A 597 23.64 8.65 2.39
CA GLY A 597 22.54 9.59 2.50
C GLY A 597 21.23 8.87 2.81
N VAL A 598 20.41 9.36 3.74
CA VAL A 598 19.07 8.78 4.01
C VAL A 598 18.03 9.89 4.09
N HIS A 599 16.94 9.81 3.33
CA HIS A 599 15.82 10.76 3.41
C HIS A 599 14.45 10.08 3.38
N CYS A 600 13.44 10.83 3.84
CA CYS A 600 12.03 10.55 3.59
C CYS A 600 11.28 11.87 3.31
N HIS A 601 10.06 11.81 2.75
CA HIS A 601 9.22 12.98 2.46
C HIS A 601 9.10 14.00 3.62
N TYR A 602 9.19 13.53 4.88
CA TYR A 602 9.09 14.36 6.09
C TYR A 602 10.41 14.47 6.89
N GLY A 603 11.53 14.01 6.32
CA GLY A 603 12.95 14.29 6.61
C GLY A 603 13.54 14.08 8.02
N PHE A 604 12.73 13.86 9.06
CA PHE A 604 13.21 13.93 10.45
C PHE A 604 12.92 12.66 11.26
N ASN A 605 11.66 12.22 11.32
CA ASN A 605 11.26 11.16 12.25
C ASN A 605 11.70 9.76 11.80
N ARG A 606 11.23 9.30 10.64
CA ARG A 606 11.57 7.96 10.11
C ARG A 606 13.07 7.82 9.80
N THR A 607 13.65 8.87 9.22
CA THR A 607 15.08 8.94 8.91
C THR A 607 15.91 8.84 10.19
N GLY A 608 15.55 9.60 11.23
CA GLY A 608 16.21 9.49 12.52
C GLY A 608 16.00 8.14 13.19
N PHE A 609 14.80 7.57 13.10
CA PHE A 609 14.48 6.26 13.70
C PHE A 609 15.38 5.14 13.17
N LEU A 610 15.43 4.96 11.84
CA LEU A 610 16.24 3.88 11.24
C LEU A 610 17.74 4.10 11.43
N ILE A 611 18.20 5.36 11.36
CA ILE A 611 19.62 5.68 11.64
C ILE A 611 19.96 5.37 13.10
N VAL A 612 19.09 5.72 14.05
CA VAL A 612 19.33 5.42 15.47
C VAL A 612 19.34 3.91 15.72
N CYS A 613 18.43 3.13 15.13
CA CYS A 613 18.48 1.67 15.21
C CYS A 613 19.83 1.11 14.77
N TYR A 614 20.35 1.61 13.65
CA TYR A 614 21.67 1.19 13.16
C TYR A 614 22.80 1.62 14.10
N LEU A 615 22.78 2.86 14.63
CA LEU A 615 23.81 3.33 15.57
C LEU A 615 23.86 2.46 16.84
N VAL A 616 22.70 2.01 17.31
CA VAL A 616 22.61 1.12 18.47
C VAL A 616 23.09 -0.29 18.13
N GLU A 617 22.55 -0.90 17.06
CA GLU A 617 22.81 -2.30 16.73
C GLU A 617 24.19 -2.57 16.10
N ARG A 618 24.82 -1.56 15.48
CA ARG A 618 26.09 -1.71 14.75
C ARG A 618 27.20 -0.81 15.25
N CYS A 619 26.89 0.34 15.83
CA CYS A 619 27.90 1.31 16.26
C CYS A 619 28.09 1.35 17.79
N GLY A 620 27.37 0.52 18.55
CA GLY A 620 27.55 0.37 20.00
C GLY A 620 27.08 1.57 20.82
N PHE A 621 26.25 2.45 20.24
CA PHE A 621 25.64 3.55 20.99
C PHE A 621 24.54 3.00 21.89
N SER A 622 24.36 3.57 23.08
CA SER A 622 23.07 3.40 23.77
C SER A 622 21.96 4.12 22.98
N ALA A 623 20.72 3.66 23.11
CA ALA A 623 19.58 4.29 22.42
C ALA A 623 19.45 5.78 22.76
N LYS A 624 19.74 6.16 24.01
CA LYS A 624 19.74 7.56 24.45
C LYS A 624 20.84 8.38 23.76
N GLU A 625 22.08 7.88 23.77
CA GLU A 625 23.20 8.55 23.13
C GLU A 625 22.99 8.69 21.62
N ALA A 626 22.46 7.66 20.96
CA ALA A 626 22.19 7.68 19.52
C ALA A 626 21.12 8.72 19.15
N VAL A 627 20.02 8.83 19.93
CA VAL A 627 18.98 9.86 19.71
C VAL A 627 19.54 11.27 19.90
N GLU A 628 20.29 11.51 20.97
CA GLU A 628 20.90 12.82 21.24
C GLU A 628 21.95 13.19 20.20
N TYR A 629 22.78 12.22 19.82
CA TYR A 629 23.81 12.38 18.80
C TYR A 629 23.19 12.70 17.44
N PHE A 630 22.12 12.00 17.04
CA PHE A 630 21.38 12.33 15.83
C PHE A 630 20.81 13.76 15.87
N ALA A 631 20.23 14.18 17.00
CA ALA A 631 19.65 15.51 17.16
C ALA A 631 20.69 16.65 17.09
N ARG A 632 21.93 16.41 17.54
CA ARG A 632 23.05 17.36 17.38
C ARG A 632 23.47 17.52 15.92
N GLN A 633 23.51 16.43 15.16
CA GLN A 633 23.92 16.45 13.74
C GLN A 633 22.81 16.91 12.79
N ARG A 634 21.55 16.66 13.14
CA ARG A 634 20.35 17.09 12.41
C ARG A 634 19.45 17.91 13.36
N PRO A 635 19.57 19.26 13.36
CA PRO A 635 18.77 20.12 14.23
C PRO A 635 17.27 19.82 14.11
N HIS A 636 16.58 19.85 15.25
CA HIS A 636 15.22 19.34 15.50
C HIS A 636 15.08 17.83 15.74
N GLY A 637 16.07 17.01 15.38
CA GLY A 637 16.10 15.56 15.66
C GLY A 637 14.84 14.81 15.25
N ILE A 638 14.58 13.68 15.91
CA ILE A 638 13.28 13.00 15.86
C ILE A 638 12.29 13.90 16.65
N LYS A 639 11.19 14.31 16.02
CA LYS A 639 10.19 15.23 16.60
C LYS A 639 9.04 14.52 17.30
N HIS A 640 8.53 13.44 16.71
CA HIS A 640 7.37 12.73 17.23
C HIS A 640 7.78 11.72 18.31
N ALA A 641 7.09 11.79 19.46
CA ALA A 641 7.35 10.95 20.62
C ALA A 641 7.29 9.45 20.27
N HIS A 642 6.24 9.00 19.57
CA HIS A 642 6.06 7.58 19.22
C HIS A 642 7.24 6.94 18.44
N PHE A 643 8.05 7.72 17.72
CA PHE A 643 9.28 7.18 17.11
C PHE A 643 10.39 7.02 18.15
N LYS A 644 10.57 7.98 19.07
CA LYS A 644 11.54 7.85 20.17
C LYS A 644 11.12 6.73 21.12
N ASP A 645 9.84 6.67 21.48
CA ASP A 645 9.30 5.67 22.40
C ASP A 645 9.52 4.27 21.84
N ARG A 646 9.28 4.04 20.54
CA ARG A 646 9.58 2.75 19.91
C ARG A 646 11.08 2.42 19.89
N LEU A 647 11.98 3.40 19.76
CA LEU A 647 13.43 3.17 19.90
C LEU A 647 13.80 2.79 21.32
N TYR A 648 13.24 3.48 22.31
CA TYR A 648 13.50 3.17 23.71
C TYR A 648 12.93 1.81 24.07
N VAL A 649 11.68 1.49 23.72
CA VAL A 649 11.06 0.16 23.93
C VAL A 649 11.88 -0.96 23.27
N ARG A 650 12.43 -0.73 22.07
CA ARG A 650 13.25 -1.73 21.37
C ARG A 650 14.59 -2.01 22.06
N TYR A 651 15.14 -1.04 22.79
CA TYR A 651 16.49 -1.11 23.34
C TYR A 651 16.57 -0.84 24.85
N SER A 652 15.44 -0.88 25.57
CA SER A 652 15.36 -0.74 27.04
C SER A 652 15.30 -2.11 27.71
N ASP A 653 16.23 -2.34 28.65
CA ASP A 653 16.50 -3.54 29.47
C ASP A 653 17.56 -4.54 28.96
N ASN A 654 18.81 -4.22 29.34
CA ASN A 654 19.89 -5.13 29.78
C ASN A 654 20.92 -5.66 28.74
N PRO A 655 22.07 -6.20 29.19
CA PRO A 655 23.39 -5.66 28.93
C PRO A 655 24.25 -6.65 28.11
N GLN A 656 24.65 -6.26 26.89
CA GLN A 656 25.55 -7.01 26.01
C GLN A 656 25.16 -8.47 25.73
N TRP A 657 24.50 -8.70 24.58
CA TRP A 657 24.80 -9.84 23.70
C TRP A 657 25.04 -11.20 24.39
N GLN A 658 24.12 -11.65 25.24
CA GLN A 658 24.18 -13.02 25.75
C GLN A 658 23.46 -13.99 24.80
N HIS A 659 24.30 -14.54 23.92
CA HIS A 659 24.26 -15.88 23.34
C HIS A 659 23.30 -16.18 22.17
N THR A 660 23.86 -15.92 20.99
CA THR A 660 24.00 -16.82 19.83
C THR A 660 23.47 -18.26 19.94
N GLU A 661 22.71 -18.61 18.89
CA GLU A 661 22.53 -19.94 18.28
C GLU A 661 22.01 -21.09 19.15
N GLN A 662 20.73 -21.41 18.98
CA GLN A 662 20.31 -22.63 18.27
C GLN A 662 18.78 -22.66 18.10
N SER A 663 18.31 -22.40 16.87
CA SER A 663 17.03 -22.93 16.42
C SER A 663 17.30 -24.21 15.64
N PRO A 664 16.84 -25.38 16.12
CA PRO A 664 16.68 -26.54 15.27
C PRO A 664 15.20 -26.67 14.86
N LEU A 665 15.00 -26.72 13.55
CA LEU A 665 14.04 -27.60 12.88
C LEU A 665 12.54 -27.29 13.01
N LEU A 666 12.05 -26.49 12.06
CA LEU A 666 11.13 -27.03 11.04
C LEU A 666 11.54 -26.52 9.65
N THR A 667 12.44 -27.28 9.03
CA THR A 667 12.70 -27.29 7.60
C THR A 667 11.50 -27.92 6.88
N GLY A 668 10.84 -27.13 6.03
CA GLY A 668 9.80 -27.59 5.11
C GLY A 668 10.15 -27.19 3.69
N SER A 669 10.32 -28.19 2.83
CA SER A 669 10.78 -28.11 1.44
C SER A 669 9.92 -27.21 0.52
N PRO A 670 10.49 -26.68 -0.58
CA PRO A 670 9.75 -25.95 -1.59
C PRO A 670 8.94 -26.92 -2.45
N ARG A 671 7.61 -26.85 -2.36
CA ARG A 671 6.72 -27.50 -3.33
C ARG A 671 5.60 -26.56 -3.80
N THR A 672 5.80 -26.17 -5.06
CA THR A 672 4.82 -26.11 -6.15
C THR A 672 3.61 -25.19 -5.98
N SER A 673 3.72 -24.06 -6.66
CA SER A 673 2.70 -23.09 -7.05
C SER A 673 1.67 -23.65 -8.04
N GLU A 674 1.08 -24.81 -7.74
CA GLU A 674 -0.05 -25.35 -8.52
C GLU A 674 -1.21 -25.69 -7.58
N GLN A 675 -1.70 -24.71 -6.81
CA GLN A 675 -3.06 -24.79 -6.22
C GLN A 675 -3.61 -23.48 -5.61
N SER A 676 -3.02 -22.31 -5.90
CA SER A 676 -3.61 -21.00 -5.52
C SER A 676 -4.36 -20.29 -6.66
N ASP A 677 -4.30 -20.80 -7.89
CA ASP A 677 -4.92 -20.13 -9.06
C ASP A 677 -6.31 -20.69 -9.42
N ARG A 678 -7.01 -21.32 -8.46
CA ARG A 678 -8.38 -21.82 -8.68
C ARG A 678 -9.47 -21.19 -7.81
N ALA A 679 -9.15 -20.18 -7.00
CA ALA A 679 -10.14 -19.44 -6.21
C ALA A 679 -10.36 -17.98 -6.67
N ALA A 680 -9.75 -17.56 -7.78
CA ALA A 680 -9.91 -16.21 -8.36
C ALA A 680 -10.61 -16.20 -9.74
N GLU A 681 -11.16 -17.34 -10.18
CA GLU A 681 -11.91 -17.46 -11.44
C GLU A 681 -13.41 -17.80 -11.25
N GLU A 682 -13.92 -17.91 -10.01
CA GLU A 682 -15.36 -18.16 -9.75
C GLU A 682 -16.21 -16.89 -9.51
N GLU A 683 -15.62 -15.69 -9.53
CA GLU A 683 -16.37 -14.43 -9.32
C GLU A 683 -16.81 -13.71 -10.63
N ASP A 684 -16.40 -14.18 -11.82
CA ASP A 684 -16.78 -13.55 -13.10
C ASP A 684 -17.66 -14.44 -14.01
N ALA A 685 -18.00 -15.66 -13.56
CA ALA A 685 -18.84 -16.61 -14.29
C ALA A 685 -20.34 -16.58 -13.92
N ALA A 686 -20.78 -15.60 -13.12
CA ALA A 686 -22.19 -15.41 -12.77
C ALA A 686 -22.95 -14.47 -13.74
N LEU A 687 -22.30 -13.93 -14.79
CA LEU A 687 -22.93 -12.92 -15.65
C LEU A 687 -23.29 -13.35 -17.09
N HIS A 688 -22.72 -14.40 -17.68
CA HIS A 688 -23.13 -14.81 -19.04
C HIS A 688 -23.13 -16.33 -19.26
N ASN A 689 -24.25 -16.96 -18.90
CA ASN A 689 -24.57 -18.32 -19.29
C ASN A 689 -25.14 -18.31 -20.73
N THR A 690 -24.43 -18.87 -21.72
CA THR A 690 -25.04 -19.84 -22.66
C THR A 690 -24.05 -20.53 -23.60
N ALA A 691 -24.36 -21.81 -23.81
CA ALA A 691 -23.60 -22.84 -24.50
C ALA A 691 -23.48 -22.70 -26.02
N LEU A 692 -22.41 -23.32 -26.56
CA LEU A 692 -22.16 -23.57 -27.98
C LEU A 692 -23.09 -24.65 -28.58
N PRO A 693 -23.21 -24.75 -29.92
CA PRO A 693 -24.43 -25.14 -30.61
C PRO A 693 -24.47 -26.60 -31.10
N ALA A 694 -25.70 -27.13 -31.29
CA ALA A 694 -25.99 -28.06 -32.38
C ALA A 694 -27.47 -28.04 -32.81
N ARG A 695 -27.66 -27.62 -34.08
CA ARG A 695 -28.66 -28.02 -35.08
C ARG A 695 -30.16 -27.66 -34.94
N ALA A 696 -30.54 -26.79 -35.89
CA ALA A 696 -31.66 -26.92 -36.84
C ALA A 696 -33.09 -26.57 -36.37
N GLY A 697 -33.75 -25.71 -37.15
CA GLY A 697 -35.21 -25.56 -37.16
C GLY A 697 -35.69 -24.12 -37.29
N ALA A 698 -35.95 -23.69 -38.53
CA ALA A 698 -36.64 -22.44 -38.81
C ALA A 698 -38.13 -22.56 -38.46
N THR A 699 -38.69 -21.50 -37.85
CA THR A 699 -40.08 -20.99 -37.86
C THR A 699 -40.64 -20.67 -36.45
N SER A 700 -41.05 -19.40 -36.26
CA SER A 700 -42.07 -18.88 -35.29
C SER A 700 -41.75 -17.52 -34.60
N ARG A 701 -40.88 -16.68 -35.18
CA ARG A 701 -40.58 -15.32 -34.68
C ARG A 701 -41.74 -14.29 -34.68
N LEU A 702 -42.96 -14.66 -35.07
CA LEU A 702 -44.10 -13.72 -35.12
C LEU A 702 -45.03 -13.81 -33.89
N ARG A 703 -44.98 -14.90 -33.12
CA ARG A 703 -45.87 -15.10 -31.96
C ARG A 703 -45.31 -14.45 -30.68
N GLU A 704 -43.98 -14.38 -30.56
CA GLU A 704 -43.27 -13.80 -29.41
C GLU A 704 -43.25 -12.27 -29.43
N ILE A 705 -43.20 -11.65 -30.62
CA ILE A 705 -43.24 -10.18 -30.74
C ILE A 705 -44.61 -9.62 -30.31
N ALA A 706 -45.69 -10.35 -30.60
CA ALA A 706 -47.04 -9.96 -30.20
C ALA A 706 -47.27 -10.07 -28.68
N LEU A 707 -46.65 -11.05 -28.02
CA LEU A 707 -46.72 -11.22 -26.56
C LEU A 707 -45.86 -10.20 -25.81
N LEU A 708 -44.70 -9.82 -26.37
CA LEU A 708 -43.82 -8.80 -25.80
C LEU A 708 -44.45 -7.39 -25.87
N ALA A 709 -45.15 -7.08 -26.97
CA ALA A 709 -45.87 -5.81 -27.10
C ALA A 709 -47.03 -5.69 -26.12
N TRP A 710 -47.77 -6.78 -25.87
CA TRP A 710 -48.85 -6.82 -24.87
C TRP A 710 -48.34 -6.67 -23.44
N ALA A 711 -47.19 -7.27 -23.10
CA ALA A 711 -46.57 -7.15 -21.78
C ALA A 711 -46.05 -5.72 -21.51
N LEU A 712 -45.57 -5.02 -22.53
CA LEU A 712 -45.12 -3.63 -22.41
C LEU A 712 -46.28 -2.65 -22.19
N VAL A 713 -47.41 -2.85 -22.87
CA VAL A 713 -48.62 -2.03 -22.69
C VAL A 713 -49.25 -2.27 -21.32
N ALA A 714 -49.30 -3.52 -20.85
CA ALA A 714 -49.82 -3.85 -19.52
C ALA A 714 -48.96 -3.24 -18.40
N THR A 715 -47.63 -3.28 -18.53
CA THR A 715 -46.70 -2.69 -17.55
C THR A 715 -46.81 -1.16 -17.52
N ALA A 716 -46.95 -0.50 -18.67
CA ALA A 716 -47.17 0.95 -18.74
C ALA A 716 -48.51 1.37 -18.10
N ALA A 717 -49.57 0.58 -18.28
CA ALA A 717 -50.87 0.85 -17.68
C ALA A 717 -50.85 0.73 -16.14
N VAL A 718 -50.11 -0.25 -15.59
CA VAL A 718 -49.93 -0.42 -14.14
C VAL A 718 -49.13 0.74 -13.53
N ILE A 719 -48.10 1.22 -14.22
CA ILE A 719 -47.28 2.35 -13.77
C ILE A 719 -48.08 3.66 -13.80
N VAL A 720 -48.86 3.90 -14.86
CA VAL A 720 -49.74 5.08 -14.94
C VAL A 720 -50.84 5.02 -13.87
N LEU A 721 -51.40 3.84 -13.59
CA LEU A 721 -52.40 3.65 -12.54
C LEU A 721 -51.80 3.87 -11.14
N ALA A 722 -50.56 3.43 -10.89
CA ALA A 722 -49.84 3.70 -9.65
C ALA A 722 -49.55 5.19 -9.45
N VAL A 723 -49.15 5.90 -10.52
CA VAL A 723 -48.87 7.35 -10.47
C VAL A 723 -50.16 8.18 -10.31
N VAL A 724 -51.28 7.74 -10.90
CA VAL A 724 -52.57 8.43 -10.77
C VAL A 724 -53.26 8.16 -9.42
N LEU A 725 -53.09 6.95 -8.86
CA LEU A 725 -53.57 6.61 -7.51
C LEU A 725 -52.75 7.29 -6.40
N GLN A 726 -51.48 7.63 -6.68
CA GLN A 726 -50.62 8.37 -5.75
C GLN A 726 -50.81 9.90 -5.82
N HIS A 727 -51.61 10.42 -6.77
CA HIS A 727 -51.80 11.86 -6.98
C HIS A 727 -53.25 12.39 -6.88
N ARG A 728 -54.17 11.65 -6.24
CA ARG A 728 -55.51 12.17 -5.89
C ARG A 728 -55.94 11.81 -4.47
N GLY A 729 -55.49 12.64 -3.54
CA GLY A 729 -55.99 12.75 -2.16
C GLY A 729 -55.63 14.14 -1.62
N LEU A 730 -56.21 15.18 -2.23
CA LEU A 730 -56.02 16.58 -1.85
C LEU A 730 -56.72 16.89 -0.52
N SER A 731 -56.03 17.62 0.37
CA SER A 731 -56.57 18.76 1.12
C SER A 731 -55.41 19.60 1.71
N THR A 732 -55.17 20.78 1.14
CA THR A 732 -54.41 21.92 1.69
C THR A 732 -55.35 22.87 2.45
N PRO A 733 -54.88 23.92 3.15
CA PRO A 733 -53.81 24.01 4.14
C PRO A 733 -54.30 24.73 5.44
N SER A 734 -53.57 24.59 6.55
CA SER A 734 -53.60 25.59 7.62
C SER A 734 -52.21 25.69 8.22
N GLU A 735 -51.55 26.84 8.06
CA GLU A 735 -50.44 27.22 8.94
C GLU A 735 -50.92 27.22 10.39
N PRO A 736 -50.06 26.80 11.33
CA PRO A 736 -49.62 27.83 12.25
C PRO A 736 -48.15 27.72 12.66
N SER A 737 -47.56 28.92 12.79
CA SER A 737 -46.60 29.37 13.80
C SER A 737 -45.29 28.62 14.01
N GLU A 738 -44.21 29.39 13.88
CA GLU A 738 -42.86 29.13 14.41
C GLU A 738 -42.88 28.35 15.74
N PRO A 739 -41.94 27.41 15.96
CA PRO A 739 -41.70 26.93 17.31
C PRO A 739 -41.05 28.06 18.10
N SER A 740 -41.90 28.83 18.77
CA SER A 740 -41.56 29.59 19.96
C SER A 740 -40.72 28.71 20.90
N LEU A 741 -39.58 29.26 21.32
CA LEU A 741 -38.72 28.79 22.40
C LEU A 741 -39.55 28.10 23.49
N VAL A 742 -39.49 26.76 23.50
CA VAL A 742 -40.04 25.99 24.60
C VAL A 742 -39.27 26.38 25.85
N SER A 743 -39.96 27.06 26.74
CA SER A 743 -39.50 27.38 28.08
C SER A 743 -39.00 26.11 28.75
N ALA A 744 -37.75 26.13 29.20
CA ALA A 744 -37.24 25.16 30.15
C ALA A 744 -38.13 25.15 31.39
N SER A 745 -38.93 24.09 31.55
CA SER A 745 -39.80 23.89 32.70
C SER A 745 -39.95 22.40 32.98
N SER A 746 -38.92 21.84 33.62
CA SER A 746 -38.98 21.07 34.87
C SER A 746 -37.72 20.23 34.93
N SER A 747 -36.83 20.48 35.89
CA SER A 747 -35.65 19.64 36.13
C SER A 747 -36.10 18.29 36.70
N SER A 748 -36.58 17.39 35.84
CA SER A 748 -36.79 16.00 36.20
C SER A 748 -35.43 15.35 36.52
N LYS A 749 -35.39 14.57 37.60
CA LYS A 749 -34.28 13.65 37.91
C LYS A 749 -34.05 12.75 36.70
N ARG A 750 -32.81 12.71 36.17
CA ARG A 750 -32.43 11.90 34.99
C ARG A 750 -31.40 10.83 35.33
N ASN A 751 -31.68 9.61 34.88
CA ASN A 751 -30.77 8.48 34.93
C ASN A 751 -30.21 8.21 33.51
N LEU A 752 -28.93 7.91 33.40
CA LEU A 752 -28.32 7.45 32.15
C LEU A 752 -27.50 6.19 32.39
N VAL A 753 -27.78 5.14 31.61
CA VAL A 753 -26.96 3.94 31.56
C VAL A 753 -26.25 3.87 30.21
N PHE A 754 -24.93 3.87 30.24
CA PHE A 754 -24.10 3.68 29.06
C PHE A 754 -23.51 2.28 29.07
N MET A 755 -23.83 1.47 28.07
CA MET A 755 -23.30 0.12 27.97
C MET A 755 -22.26 0.01 26.84
N VAL A 756 -21.11 -0.59 27.14
CA VAL A 756 -20.04 -0.83 26.16
C VAL A 756 -19.93 -2.33 25.91
N SER A 757 -20.04 -2.74 24.64
CA SER A 757 -19.80 -4.12 24.22
C SER A 757 -18.44 -4.20 23.54
N ASP A 758 -17.36 -4.29 24.32
CA ASP A 758 -15.98 -4.23 23.80
C ASP A 758 -15.76 -5.27 22.67
N GLY A 759 -15.22 -4.84 21.53
CA GLY A 759 -14.95 -5.74 20.40
C GLY A 759 -16.17 -6.28 19.63
N MET A 760 -17.40 -5.88 19.98
CA MET A 760 -18.64 -6.40 19.36
C MET A 760 -18.99 -5.69 18.04
N GLY A 761 -18.70 -6.34 16.91
CA GLY A 761 -19.16 -5.92 15.59
C GLY A 761 -20.53 -6.48 15.17
N PRO A 762 -21.08 -6.03 14.01
CA PRO A 762 -22.35 -6.54 13.46
C PRO A 762 -22.38 -8.06 13.18
N ALA A 763 -21.22 -8.65 12.86
CA ALA A 763 -21.10 -10.09 12.66
C ALA A 763 -21.31 -10.88 13.95
N SER A 764 -20.87 -10.35 15.10
CA SER A 764 -21.05 -10.99 16.41
C SER A 764 -22.53 -11.16 16.75
N LEU A 765 -23.36 -10.14 16.48
CA LEU A 765 -24.82 -10.26 16.63
C LEU A 765 -25.41 -11.37 15.75
N SER A 766 -25.01 -11.41 14.48
CA SER A 766 -25.56 -12.38 13.53
C SER A 766 -25.19 -13.81 13.91
N LEU A 767 -23.95 -14.02 14.38
CA LEU A 767 -23.47 -15.28 14.93
C LEU A 767 -24.32 -15.72 16.13
N THR A 768 -24.47 -14.83 17.11
CA THR A 768 -25.17 -15.12 18.36
C THR A 768 -26.66 -15.34 18.16
N ARG A 769 -27.31 -14.57 17.28
CA ARG A 769 -28.72 -14.75 16.93
C ARG A 769 -28.97 -16.14 16.35
N SER A 770 -28.18 -16.53 15.36
CA SER A 770 -28.31 -17.85 14.73
C SER A 770 -27.98 -18.99 15.71
N PHE A 771 -26.99 -18.79 16.59
CA PHE A 771 -26.67 -19.74 17.65
C PHE A 771 -27.82 -19.93 18.65
N ARG A 772 -28.42 -18.84 19.15
CA ARG A 772 -29.57 -18.89 20.07
C ARG A 772 -30.76 -19.60 19.44
N GLN A 773 -31.08 -19.26 18.20
CA GLN A 773 -32.17 -19.89 17.45
C GLN A 773 -32.02 -21.41 17.38
N LEU A 774 -30.79 -21.91 17.20
CA LEU A 774 -30.52 -23.34 17.23
C LEU A 774 -30.67 -23.93 18.64
N VAL A 775 -30.00 -23.34 19.63
CA VAL A 775 -29.87 -23.93 20.98
C VAL A 775 -31.21 -23.96 21.73
N ASP A 776 -32.04 -22.94 21.52
CA ASP A 776 -33.32 -22.77 22.22
C ASP A 776 -34.53 -23.23 21.36
N ASP A 777 -34.29 -23.81 20.17
CA ASP A 777 -35.31 -24.25 19.21
C ASP A 777 -36.32 -23.13 18.86
N LEU A 778 -35.80 -21.93 18.58
CA LEU A 778 -36.60 -20.74 18.29
C LEU A 778 -36.79 -20.54 16.77
N PRO A 779 -37.90 -19.92 16.34
CA PRO A 779 -38.14 -19.65 14.93
C PRO A 779 -37.09 -18.70 14.36
N TYR A 780 -36.84 -18.78 13.05
CA TYR A 780 -35.89 -17.89 12.36
C TYR A 780 -36.19 -16.38 12.50
N SER A 781 -37.44 -16.04 12.81
CA SER A 781 -37.90 -14.66 13.04
C SER A 781 -37.58 -14.14 14.44
N ASP A 782 -37.13 -15.00 15.35
CA ASP A 782 -36.72 -14.62 16.69
C ASP A 782 -35.42 -13.82 16.65
N THR A 783 -35.35 -12.73 17.42
CA THR A 783 -34.23 -11.80 17.44
C THR A 783 -33.73 -11.56 18.86
N LEU A 784 -32.49 -11.12 19.01
CA LEU A 784 -31.95 -10.69 20.29
C LEU A 784 -32.71 -9.45 20.81
N VAL A 785 -32.61 -9.17 22.11
CA VAL A 785 -33.21 -7.94 22.67
C VAL A 785 -32.52 -6.72 22.08
N LEU A 786 -31.20 -6.79 21.88
CA LEU A 786 -30.40 -5.79 21.17
C LEU A 786 -30.97 -5.46 19.78
N ASP A 787 -31.41 -6.46 19.00
CA ASP A 787 -31.95 -6.25 17.65
C ASP A 787 -33.19 -5.35 17.64
N GLN A 788 -34.01 -5.44 18.68
CA GLN A 788 -35.23 -4.64 18.83
C GLN A 788 -34.92 -3.18 19.18
N HIS A 789 -33.70 -2.91 19.65
CA HIS A 789 -33.23 -1.62 20.12
C HIS A 789 -32.16 -1.01 19.22
N PHE A 790 -31.95 -1.55 18.02
CA PHE A 790 -31.00 -1.01 17.05
C PHE A 790 -31.38 0.42 16.64
N TRP A 791 -30.43 1.34 16.76
CA TRP A 791 -30.66 2.77 16.60
C TRP A 791 -29.82 3.41 15.49
N GLY A 792 -28.62 2.89 15.25
CA GLY A 792 -27.66 3.44 14.30
C GLY A 792 -26.33 2.72 14.30
N THR A 793 -25.32 3.34 13.71
CA THR A 793 -23.93 2.86 13.71
C THR A 793 -22.97 3.96 14.14
N SER A 794 -21.83 3.56 14.70
CA SER A 794 -20.77 4.42 15.20
C SER A 794 -19.47 4.12 14.46
N ARG A 795 -18.83 5.16 13.93
CA ARG A 795 -17.45 5.10 13.43
C ARG A 795 -16.48 5.22 14.60
N THR A 796 -15.42 4.43 14.60
CA THR A 796 -14.61 4.18 15.81
C THR A 796 -13.17 4.67 15.76
N ARG A 797 -12.65 5.07 14.59
CA ARG A 797 -11.23 5.47 14.38
C ARG A 797 -10.66 6.35 15.50
N SER A 798 -9.40 6.16 15.87
CA SER A 798 -8.73 7.07 16.82
C SER A 798 -8.18 8.30 16.09
N SER A 799 -7.51 9.21 16.82
CA SER A 799 -6.86 10.37 16.19
C SER A 799 -5.59 10.01 15.42
N ASN A 800 -4.97 8.86 15.70
CA ASN A 800 -3.70 8.43 15.12
C ASN A 800 -3.77 7.11 14.33
N SER A 801 -4.90 6.41 14.34
CA SER A 801 -5.10 5.14 13.61
C SER A 801 -6.52 5.03 13.05
N LEU A 802 -6.66 4.32 11.92
CA LEU A 802 -7.97 3.92 11.39
C LEU A 802 -8.63 2.88 12.30
N VAL A 803 -7.82 2.04 12.96
CA VAL A 803 -8.24 1.03 13.93
C VAL A 803 -7.95 1.56 15.33
N THR A 804 -8.99 1.79 16.14
CA THR A 804 -8.86 2.26 17.52
C THR A 804 -8.50 1.11 18.47
N ASP A 805 -7.92 1.43 19.62
CA ASP A 805 -7.94 0.55 20.80
C ASP A 805 -9.05 0.99 21.76
N SER A 806 -9.30 0.18 22.81
CA SER A 806 -10.33 0.43 23.81
C SER A 806 -10.06 1.72 24.60
N ALA A 807 -8.79 2.07 24.86
CA ALA A 807 -8.43 3.30 25.57
C ALA A 807 -8.86 4.57 24.80
N ALA A 808 -8.53 4.65 23.50
CA ALA A 808 -8.96 5.77 22.67
C ALA A 808 -10.47 5.76 22.40
N GLY A 809 -11.08 4.58 22.27
CA GLY A 809 -12.53 4.41 22.11
C GLY A 809 -13.30 4.91 23.34
N ALA A 810 -12.93 4.44 24.52
CA ALA A 810 -13.48 4.86 25.80
C ALA A 810 -13.26 6.36 26.07
N THR A 811 -12.11 6.91 25.68
CA THR A 811 -11.83 8.35 25.79
C THR A 811 -12.74 9.17 24.86
N ALA A 812 -13.05 8.67 23.67
CA ALA A 812 -13.99 9.34 22.77
C ALA A 812 -15.41 9.41 23.34
N PHE A 813 -15.87 8.34 24.01
CA PHE A 813 -17.16 8.33 24.71
C PHE A 813 -17.16 9.24 25.94
N SER A 814 -16.09 9.20 26.74
CA SER A 814 -16.03 9.93 28.01
C SER A 814 -15.81 11.44 27.81
N CYS A 815 -15.04 11.83 26.80
CA CYS A 815 -14.65 13.23 26.58
C CYS A 815 -15.38 13.90 25.42
N GLY A 816 -15.97 13.13 24.48
CA GLY A 816 -16.54 13.67 23.24
C GLY A 816 -15.48 14.18 22.25
N TYR A 817 -14.22 13.74 22.37
CA TYR A 817 -13.11 14.10 21.49
C TYR A 817 -12.31 12.87 21.10
N LYS A 818 -11.78 12.85 19.88
CA LYS A 818 -10.85 11.79 19.46
C LYS A 818 -9.56 11.89 20.29
N SER A 819 -9.03 10.74 20.69
CA SER A 819 -7.71 10.59 21.30
C SER A 819 -6.88 9.54 20.57
N TYR A 820 -5.60 9.39 20.93
CA TYR A 820 -4.67 8.45 20.30
C TYR A 820 -4.69 7.10 21.01
N ASN A 821 -4.34 6.00 20.32
CA ASN A 821 -4.35 4.68 20.95
C ASN A 821 -3.45 4.61 22.19
N GLY A 822 -3.95 4.03 23.28
CA GLY A 822 -3.32 3.94 24.60
C GLY A 822 -3.63 5.12 25.52
N ALA A 823 -4.37 6.14 25.05
CA ALA A 823 -4.74 7.28 25.87
C ALA A 823 -5.99 6.99 26.70
N ILE A 824 -5.88 7.11 28.02
CA ILE A 824 -7.03 7.02 28.94
C ILE A 824 -7.34 8.43 29.47
N SER A 825 -8.50 8.96 29.11
CA SER A 825 -8.96 10.30 29.51
C SER A 825 -7.99 11.45 29.18
N MET A 826 -7.15 11.27 28.16
CA MET A 826 -6.20 12.28 27.71
C MET A 826 -6.66 12.94 26.41
N LEU A 827 -6.47 14.25 26.30
CA LEU A 827 -6.59 14.96 25.03
C LEU A 827 -5.35 14.67 24.14
N PRO A 828 -5.41 14.97 22.83
CA PRO A 828 -4.27 14.79 21.92
C PRO A 828 -2.97 15.54 22.28
N ASP A 829 -2.97 16.36 23.33
CA ASP A 829 -1.82 17.11 23.87
C ASP A 829 -1.08 16.38 25.01
N SER A 830 -1.41 15.12 25.29
CA SER A 830 -0.64 14.18 26.13
C SER A 830 -0.46 14.58 27.61
N GLN A 831 -1.50 15.07 28.29
CA GLN A 831 -1.45 15.38 29.74
C GLN A 831 -2.05 14.28 30.64
N PRO A 832 -1.24 13.57 31.47
CA PRO A 832 -1.66 12.38 32.21
C PRO A 832 -2.32 12.59 33.58
N CYS A 833 -3.16 11.61 33.95
CA CYS A 833 -3.61 11.30 35.31
C CYS A 833 -2.90 10.02 35.81
N GLY A 834 -2.77 9.87 37.14
CA GLY A 834 -1.98 8.82 37.81
C GLY A 834 -2.41 7.37 37.60
N THR A 835 -1.88 6.45 38.41
CA THR A 835 -2.25 5.02 38.35
C THR A 835 -3.76 4.85 38.55
N ILE A 836 -4.43 4.18 37.61
CA ILE A 836 -5.90 4.15 37.49
C ILE A 836 -6.56 3.63 38.77
N ALA A 837 -6.06 2.53 39.35
CA ALA A 837 -6.60 1.96 40.59
C ALA A 837 -6.56 2.94 41.78
N LEU A 838 -5.50 3.75 41.92
CA LEU A 838 -5.43 4.77 42.97
C LEU A 838 -6.37 5.94 42.65
N HIS A 839 -6.48 6.34 41.37
CA HIS A 839 -7.40 7.38 40.95
C HIS A 839 -8.87 7.01 41.21
N GLU A 840 -9.28 5.79 40.87
CA GLU A 840 -10.64 5.29 41.03
C GLU A 840 -11.13 5.33 42.48
N ILE A 841 -10.25 5.00 43.43
CA ILE A 841 -10.60 5.01 44.87
C ILE A 841 -10.60 6.41 45.49
N GLY A 842 -10.13 7.43 44.77
CA GLY A 842 -10.15 8.83 45.19
C GLY A 842 -8.79 9.46 45.51
N GLU A 843 -7.66 8.83 45.18
CA GLU A 843 -6.32 9.44 45.32
C GLU A 843 -5.98 10.41 44.17
N GLY A 844 -6.89 10.61 43.21
CA GLY A 844 -6.68 11.59 42.14
C GLY A 844 -6.87 13.03 42.58
N VAL A 845 -6.47 13.95 41.69
CA VAL A 845 -6.52 15.41 41.90
C VAL A 845 -7.95 15.93 42.15
N LEU A 846 -8.95 15.24 41.59
CA LEU A 846 -10.36 15.57 41.76
C LEU A 846 -11.01 14.87 42.96
N GLY A 847 -10.27 14.03 43.69
CA GLY A 847 -10.80 13.19 44.75
C GLY A 847 -11.56 11.99 44.18
N ARG A 848 -12.62 11.57 44.87
CA ARG A 848 -13.44 10.42 44.48
C ARG A 848 -14.18 10.68 43.16
N SER A 849 -13.93 9.84 42.17
CA SER A 849 -14.45 9.99 40.80
C SER A 849 -15.69 9.13 40.54
N VAL A 850 -15.89 8.07 41.31
CA VAL A 850 -17.02 7.13 41.19
C VAL A 850 -17.50 6.67 42.56
N ASP A 851 -18.78 6.29 42.68
CA ASP A 851 -19.36 5.80 43.93
C ASP A 851 -19.38 4.26 44.03
N LEU A 852 -19.27 3.55 42.91
CA LEU A 852 -19.35 2.09 42.88
C LEU A 852 -18.48 1.52 41.76
N ILE A 853 -17.75 0.45 42.07
CA ILE A 853 -16.91 -0.34 41.15
C ILE A 853 -17.21 -1.81 41.42
N LEU A 854 -17.57 -2.57 40.39
CA LEU A 854 -17.83 -4.02 40.46
C LEU A 854 -17.15 -4.70 39.28
N GLY A 855 -16.26 -5.65 39.51
CA GLY A 855 -15.57 -6.36 38.43
C GLY A 855 -14.45 -7.29 38.91
N GLY A 856 -13.49 -7.53 38.01
CA GLY A 856 -12.23 -8.24 38.29
C GLY A 856 -11.08 -7.28 38.63
N GLY A 857 -9.85 -7.69 38.36
CA GLY A 857 -8.64 -6.87 38.46
C GLY A 857 -8.09 -6.71 39.87
N ARG A 858 -8.51 -7.56 40.83
CA ARG A 858 -8.07 -7.49 42.23
C ARG A 858 -6.54 -7.43 42.37
N CYS A 859 -5.80 -8.10 41.49
CA CYS A 859 -4.35 -8.11 41.54
C CYS A 859 -3.71 -6.70 41.45
N HIS A 860 -4.38 -5.71 40.84
CA HIS A 860 -3.90 -4.32 40.79
C HIS A 860 -4.14 -3.51 42.07
N PHE A 861 -4.95 -4.05 42.98
CA PHE A 861 -5.34 -3.42 44.24
C PHE A 861 -4.64 -4.02 45.48
N LEU A 862 -3.98 -5.17 45.31
CA LEU A 862 -3.23 -5.86 46.35
C LEU A 862 -1.75 -5.46 46.32
N PRO A 863 -1.07 -5.30 47.47
CA PRO A 863 0.36 -4.99 47.50
C PRO A 863 1.19 -6.16 46.92
N ASN A 864 2.39 -5.89 46.42
CA ASN A 864 3.30 -6.89 45.85
C ASN A 864 3.55 -8.09 46.80
N SER A 865 3.60 -7.84 48.11
CA SER A 865 3.70 -8.87 49.15
C SER A 865 2.51 -9.85 49.24
N SER A 866 1.40 -9.60 48.54
CA SER A 866 0.24 -10.51 48.49
C SER A 866 0.35 -11.49 47.33
N GLU A 867 -0.02 -12.76 47.58
CA GLU A 867 -0.09 -13.79 46.55
C GLU A 867 -1.09 -13.40 45.44
N GLY A 868 -0.65 -13.49 44.18
CA GLY A 868 -1.43 -13.12 43.01
C GLY A 868 -1.53 -11.62 42.75
N SER A 869 -0.69 -10.79 43.38
CA SER A 869 -0.60 -9.36 43.04
C SER A 869 0.03 -9.12 41.67
N CYS A 870 -0.45 -8.10 40.96
CA CYS A 870 0.12 -7.58 39.72
C CYS A 870 0.91 -6.27 39.96
N ARG A 871 1.01 -5.79 41.22
CA ARG A 871 1.70 -4.54 41.55
C ARG A 871 3.19 -4.79 41.74
N ALA A 872 4.01 -3.88 41.21
CA ALA A 872 5.45 -3.87 41.47
C ALA A 872 5.80 -3.22 42.83
N ASP A 873 4.84 -2.58 43.49
CA ASP A 873 5.01 -1.90 44.77
C ASP A 873 4.16 -2.55 45.89
N ASP A 874 4.52 -2.29 47.14
CA ASP A 874 3.78 -2.77 48.31
C ASP A 874 2.58 -1.89 48.71
N VAL A 875 2.03 -1.13 47.75
CA VAL A 875 0.87 -0.27 48.02
C VAL A 875 -0.41 -1.11 48.06
N ASN A 876 -1.03 -1.21 49.23
CA ASN A 876 -2.34 -1.83 49.39
C ASN A 876 -3.47 -0.85 49.07
N VAL A 877 -3.87 -0.78 47.79
CA VAL A 877 -4.91 0.14 47.31
C VAL A 877 -6.27 -0.19 47.92
N ALA A 878 -6.66 -1.46 48.03
CA ALA A 878 -7.91 -1.85 48.69
C ALA A 878 -7.93 -1.39 50.15
N GLY A 879 -6.81 -1.54 50.86
CA GLY A 879 -6.65 -1.05 52.22
C GLY A 879 -6.76 0.48 52.32
N ILE A 880 -6.20 1.23 51.36
CA ILE A 880 -6.36 2.69 51.28
C ILE A 880 -7.82 3.05 51.02
N ALA A 881 -8.50 2.35 50.11
CA ALA A 881 -9.91 2.57 49.82
C ALA A 881 -10.76 2.44 51.09
N GLN A 882 -10.56 1.37 51.88
CA GLN A 882 -11.29 1.17 53.12
C GLN A 882 -10.92 2.19 54.21
N SER A 883 -9.62 2.35 54.50
CA SER A 883 -9.15 3.11 55.66
C SER A 883 -9.19 4.62 55.48
N LYS A 884 -8.91 5.11 54.26
CA LYS A 884 -8.81 6.54 53.95
C LYS A 884 -10.07 7.09 53.30
N HIS A 885 -10.69 6.32 52.40
CA HIS A 885 -11.81 6.78 51.57
C HIS A 885 -13.17 6.15 51.96
N GLY A 886 -13.18 5.27 52.96
CA GLY A 886 -14.41 4.69 53.52
C GLY A 886 -15.15 3.73 52.60
N TRP A 887 -14.44 3.07 51.67
CA TRP A 887 -15.06 2.11 50.76
C TRP A 887 -15.48 0.83 51.48
N THR A 888 -16.69 0.36 51.18
CA THR A 888 -17.09 -1.02 51.45
C THR A 888 -16.36 -1.91 50.45
N TYR A 889 -15.53 -2.85 50.91
CA TYR A 889 -14.76 -3.74 50.04
C TYR A 889 -15.30 -5.17 50.10
N VAL A 890 -15.52 -5.77 48.92
CA VAL A 890 -16.02 -7.12 48.75
C VAL A 890 -15.23 -7.80 47.64
N ASP A 891 -14.79 -9.04 47.83
CA ASP A 891 -13.82 -9.64 46.90
C ASP A 891 -14.06 -11.12 46.56
N ASN A 892 -15.25 -11.62 46.89
CA ASN A 892 -15.64 -12.99 46.63
C ASN A 892 -17.17 -13.12 46.51
N ARG A 893 -17.64 -14.26 46.00
CA ARG A 893 -19.07 -14.55 45.81
C ARG A 893 -19.89 -14.38 47.08
N ALA A 894 -19.45 -14.97 48.20
CA ALA A 894 -20.19 -14.93 49.46
C ALA A 894 -20.44 -13.48 49.90
N GLY A 895 -19.40 -12.63 49.80
CA GLY A 895 -19.53 -11.21 50.05
C GLY A 895 -20.46 -10.51 49.06
N PHE A 896 -20.40 -10.83 47.77
CA PHE A 896 -21.34 -10.30 46.77
C PHE A 896 -22.80 -10.62 47.12
N ASP A 897 -23.08 -11.85 47.52
CA ASP A 897 -24.44 -12.28 47.88
C ASP A 897 -24.99 -11.50 49.10
N THR A 898 -24.13 -11.05 50.02
CA THR A 898 -24.54 -10.19 51.15
C THR A 898 -25.05 -8.80 50.72
N LEU A 899 -24.69 -8.34 49.51
CA LEU A 899 -25.18 -7.08 48.96
C LEU A 899 -26.67 -7.15 48.59
N GLY A 900 -27.24 -8.36 48.55
CA GLY A 900 -28.68 -8.58 48.35
C GLY A 900 -29.19 -8.02 47.02
N LEU A 901 -28.40 -8.16 45.95
CA LEU A 901 -28.64 -7.55 44.63
C LEU A 901 -28.90 -6.04 44.72
N GLY A 902 -28.09 -5.34 45.51
CA GLY A 902 -28.11 -3.89 45.67
C GLY A 902 -29.00 -3.38 46.81
N LYS A 903 -29.79 -4.26 47.44
CA LYS A 903 -30.68 -3.89 48.56
C LYS A 903 -29.94 -3.63 49.88
N ASN A 904 -28.72 -4.15 50.00
CA ASN A 904 -27.90 -4.04 51.20
C ASN A 904 -26.50 -3.52 50.84
N VAL A 905 -26.45 -2.34 50.23
CA VAL A 905 -25.21 -1.69 49.78
C VAL A 905 -24.99 -0.39 50.55
N SER A 906 -23.76 -0.17 51.01
CA SER A 906 -23.27 1.11 51.52
C SER A 906 -22.24 1.67 50.55
N LEU A 907 -22.52 2.84 49.97
CA LEU A 907 -21.61 3.53 49.06
C LEU A 907 -20.58 4.38 49.83
N PRO A 908 -19.32 4.47 49.37
CA PRO A 908 -18.83 3.90 48.11
C PRO A 908 -18.51 2.39 48.20
N LEU A 909 -18.74 1.64 47.12
CA LEU A 909 -18.60 0.16 47.08
C LEU A 909 -17.52 -0.28 46.08
N LEU A 910 -16.55 -1.09 46.52
CA LEU A 910 -15.49 -1.69 45.71
C LEU A 910 -15.65 -3.21 45.74
N GLY A 911 -16.18 -3.79 44.66
CA GLY A 911 -16.33 -5.22 44.45
C GLY A 911 -15.29 -5.75 43.46
N LEU A 912 -14.31 -6.52 43.92
CA LEU A 912 -13.25 -7.12 43.08
C LEU A 912 -13.26 -8.65 43.17
N PHE A 913 -14.08 -9.30 42.36
CA PHE A 913 -14.43 -10.72 42.51
C PHE A 913 -13.47 -11.71 41.81
N ALA A 914 -12.60 -11.22 40.94
CA ALA A 914 -11.58 -12.01 40.26
C ALA A 914 -10.20 -11.35 40.37
N TYR A 915 -9.13 -12.17 40.34
CA TYR A 915 -7.75 -11.67 40.40
C TYR A 915 -7.39 -10.83 39.18
N THR A 916 -7.62 -11.38 38.00
CA THR A 916 -7.53 -10.70 36.71
C THR A 916 -8.95 -10.56 36.17
N ASP A 917 -9.27 -11.12 35.01
CA ASP A 917 -10.61 -11.05 34.45
C ASP A 917 -11.58 -12.03 35.14
N VAL A 918 -12.86 -11.70 35.14
CA VAL A 918 -13.90 -12.70 35.38
C VAL A 918 -13.86 -13.72 34.23
N PRO A 919 -13.91 -15.03 34.49
CA PRO A 919 -13.86 -16.05 33.44
C PRO A 919 -14.94 -15.84 32.37
N PHE A 920 -14.70 -16.33 31.15
CA PHE A 920 -15.70 -16.29 30.08
C PHE A 920 -17.02 -16.94 30.53
N GLU A 921 -18.17 -16.43 30.07
CA GLU A 921 -19.51 -16.91 30.44
C GLU A 921 -19.69 -18.41 30.20
N ILE A 922 -19.06 -18.97 29.16
CA ILE A 922 -19.05 -20.41 28.90
C ILE A 922 -18.51 -21.24 30.07
N ASP A 923 -17.51 -20.70 30.78
CA ASP A 923 -16.86 -21.31 31.94
C ASP A 923 -17.50 -20.83 33.25
N ARG A 924 -17.70 -19.51 33.39
CA ARG A 924 -18.23 -18.84 34.59
C ARG A 924 -19.59 -19.36 35.01
N ARG A 925 -20.45 -19.74 34.06
CA ARG A 925 -21.75 -20.38 34.39
C ARG A 925 -21.62 -21.67 35.20
N ASN A 926 -20.48 -22.37 35.08
CA ASN A 926 -20.13 -23.55 35.87
C ASN A 926 -19.36 -23.20 37.17
N MET A 927 -19.16 -21.90 37.42
CA MET A 927 -18.47 -21.32 38.57
C MET A 927 -19.32 -20.20 39.20
N ALA A 928 -20.65 -20.31 39.10
CA ALA A 928 -21.56 -19.27 39.58
C ALA A 928 -21.47 -19.08 41.11
N ASP A 929 -21.07 -20.13 41.84
CA ASP A 929 -20.75 -20.10 43.27
C ASP A 929 -19.41 -19.40 43.60
N VAL A 930 -18.61 -19.05 42.58
CA VAL A 930 -17.32 -18.36 42.72
C VAL A 930 -17.37 -16.93 42.16
N TYR A 931 -18.05 -16.72 41.04
CA TYR A 931 -18.07 -15.43 40.34
C TYR A 931 -19.50 -14.97 40.03
N PRO A 932 -19.85 -13.70 40.32
CA PRO A 932 -21.11 -13.11 39.86
C PRO A 932 -21.08 -12.89 38.34
N SER A 933 -22.27 -12.94 37.73
CA SER A 933 -22.49 -12.61 36.32
C SER A 933 -22.56 -11.09 36.08
N LEU A 934 -22.37 -10.67 34.82
CA LEU A 934 -22.51 -9.26 34.44
C LEU A 934 -23.92 -8.73 34.76
N SER A 935 -24.95 -9.52 34.49
CA SER A 935 -26.34 -9.16 34.80
C SER A 935 -26.62 -9.03 36.31
N GLU A 936 -26.04 -9.90 37.15
CA GLU A 936 -26.13 -9.78 38.62
C GLU A 936 -25.43 -8.50 39.11
N MET A 937 -24.24 -8.19 38.60
CA MET A 937 -23.49 -6.98 38.97
C MET A 937 -24.23 -5.71 38.51
N ALA A 938 -24.74 -5.69 37.29
CA ALA A 938 -25.53 -4.58 36.75
C ALA A 938 -26.79 -4.31 37.58
N LEU A 939 -27.56 -5.36 37.90
CA LEU A 939 -28.75 -5.22 38.73
C LEU A 939 -28.44 -4.72 40.14
N THR A 940 -27.33 -5.18 40.71
CA THR A 940 -26.83 -4.73 42.02
C THR A 940 -26.51 -3.24 41.99
N ALA A 941 -25.77 -2.79 40.97
CA ALA A 941 -25.41 -1.38 40.80
C ALA A 941 -26.65 -0.50 40.59
N LEU A 942 -27.55 -0.88 39.69
CA LEU A 942 -28.80 -0.17 39.41
C LEU A 942 -29.67 -0.02 40.66
N THR A 943 -29.88 -1.11 41.40
CA THR A 943 -30.69 -1.10 42.63
C THR A 943 -30.08 -0.23 43.71
N ALA A 944 -28.75 -0.30 43.90
CA ALA A 944 -28.05 0.52 44.88
C ALA A 944 -28.08 2.01 44.52
N LEU A 945 -27.85 2.36 43.25
CA LEU A 945 -27.84 3.75 42.77
C LEU A 945 -29.23 4.38 42.77
N GLU A 946 -30.28 3.62 42.40
CA GLU A 946 -31.66 4.11 42.50
C GLU A 946 -32.05 4.38 43.96
N ALA A 947 -31.69 3.47 44.87
CA ALA A 947 -31.91 3.68 46.30
C ALA A 947 -31.15 4.91 46.84
N ALA A 948 -29.88 5.06 46.46
CA ALA A 948 -29.02 6.17 46.89
C ALA A 948 -29.50 7.54 46.34
N THR A 949 -30.14 7.55 45.17
CA THR A 949 -30.61 8.78 44.53
C THR A 949 -32.12 9.02 44.74
N LYS A 950 -32.81 8.17 45.50
CA LYS A 950 -34.26 8.24 45.68
C LYS A 950 -34.76 9.61 46.14
N ASP A 951 -34.07 10.20 47.13
CA ASP A 951 -34.43 11.49 47.74
C ASP A 951 -33.56 12.65 47.20
N SER A 952 -32.90 12.46 46.05
CA SER A 952 -32.01 13.43 45.40
C SER A 952 -32.69 14.11 44.22
N ASP A 953 -32.32 15.36 43.93
CA ASP A 953 -32.71 16.05 42.69
C ASP A 953 -31.88 15.58 41.47
N LYS A 954 -30.84 14.78 41.71
CA LYS A 954 -29.96 14.17 40.71
C LYS A 954 -30.16 12.66 40.65
N GLY A 955 -30.20 12.13 39.43
CA GLY A 955 -30.13 10.69 39.18
C GLY A 955 -28.70 10.18 39.17
N PHE A 956 -28.47 9.08 38.45
CA PHE A 956 -27.14 8.47 38.33
C PHE A 956 -26.68 8.35 36.87
N PHE A 957 -25.36 8.25 36.71
CA PHE A 957 -24.70 7.76 35.51
C PHE A 957 -24.05 6.42 35.83
N LEU A 958 -24.33 5.39 35.03
CA LEU A 958 -23.75 4.07 35.19
C LEU A 958 -23.13 3.62 33.85
N MET A 959 -21.88 3.17 33.89
CA MET A 959 -21.22 2.50 32.77
C MET A 959 -21.18 0.99 33.04
N ILE A 960 -21.59 0.19 32.07
CA ILE A 960 -21.55 -1.29 32.13
C ILE A 960 -20.81 -1.80 30.91
N GLU A 961 -19.79 -2.62 31.11
CA GLU A 961 -18.96 -3.13 30.03
C GLU A 961 -19.04 -4.66 29.94
N GLY A 962 -19.28 -5.18 28.73
CA GLY A 962 -19.07 -6.58 28.38
C GLY A 962 -17.71 -6.76 27.71
N SER A 963 -16.62 -6.71 28.50
CA SER A 963 -15.24 -6.65 27.98
C SER A 963 -14.76 -7.96 27.35
N ARG A 964 -15.28 -9.09 27.79
CA ARG A 964 -14.82 -10.41 27.34
C ARG A 964 -15.23 -10.76 25.91
N ILE A 965 -16.12 -9.99 25.26
CA ILE A 965 -16.43 -10.17 23.84
C ILE A 965 -15.19 -9.91 22.98
N ASP A 966 -14.44 -8.85 23.28
CA ASP A 966 -13.16 -8.50 22.64
C ASP A 966 -12.10 -9.59 22.83
N HIS A 967 -11.92 -10.04 24.07
CA HIS A 967 -10.97 -11.11 24.41
C HIS A 967 -11.26 -12.40 23.64
N ALA A 968 -12.53 -12.78 23.51
CA ALA A 968 -12.93 -13.93 22.71
C ALA A 968 -12.64 -13.72 21.21
N GLY A 969 -12.79 -12.48 20.71
CA GLY A 969 -12.38 -12.07 19.37
C GLY A 969 -10.87 -12.16 19.16
N HIS A 970 -10.05 -11.67 20.09
CA HIS A 970 -8.59 -11.80 20.05
C HIS A 970 -8.14 -13.27 20.02
N PHE A 971 -8.84 -14.14 20.75
CA PHE A 971 -8.57 -15.58 20.75
C PHE A 971 -9.16 -16.32 19.55
N ASN A 972 -9.95 -15.64 18.70
CA ASN A 972 -10.73 -16.25 17.63
C ASN A 972 -11.59 -17.42 18.15
N ASP A 973 -12.10 -17.31 19.39
CA ASP A 973 -12.91 -18.32 20.08
C ASP A 973 -14.41 -18.03 19.90
N PRO A 974 -15.06 -18.59 18.86
CA PRO A 974 -16.46 -18.34 18.64
C PRO A 974 -17.37 -18.98 19.69
N ALA A 975 -16.92 -20.02 20.41
CA ALA A 975 -17.73 -20.69 21.41
C ALA A 975 -17.84 -19.83 22.68
N ALA A 976 -16.75 -19.18 23.08
CA ALA A 976 -16.77 -18.16 24.13
C ALA A 976 -17.56 -16.92 23.66
N GLN A 977 -17.26 -16.40 22.46
CA GLN A 977 -17.83 -15.13 21.97
C GLN A 977 -19.37 -15.13 21.99
N VAL A 978 -20.02 -16.16 21.42
CA VAL A 978 -21.50 -16.16 21.36
C VAL A 978 -22.15 -16.15 22.75
N ARG A 979 -21.50 -16.74 23.76
CA ARG A 979 -22.02 -16.79 25.13
C ARG A 979 -21.79 -15.47 25.86
N GLU A 980 -20.69 -14.77 25.58
CA GLU A 980 -20.47 -13.41 26.05
C GLU A 980 -21.54 -12.45 25.51
N VAL A 981 -21.84 -12.52 24.21
CA VAL A 981 -22.89 -11.68 23.61
C VAL A 981 -24.27 -12.01 24.17
N LEU A 982 -24.56 -13.28 24.52
CA LEU A 982 -25.82 -13.66 25.17
C LEU A 982 -25.94 -13.08 26.60
N GLU A 983 -24.88 -13.13 27.40
CA GLU A 983 -24.92 -12.52 28.74
C GLU A 983 -24.97 -10.99 28.66
N TYR A 984 -24.35 -10.39 27.65
CA TYR A 984 -24.51 -8.96 27.36
C TYR A 984 -25.94 -8.61 26.94
N ASP A 985 -26.58 -9.38 26.04
CA ASP A 985 -28.00 -9.19 25.65
C ASP A 985 -28.95 -9.33 26.86
N LYS A 986 -28.69 -10.30 27.73
CA LYS A 986 -29.43 -10.49 28.99
C LYS A 986 -29.23 -9.32 29.96
N THR A 987 -28.01 -8.80 30.05
CA THR A 987 -27.70 -7.60 30.85
C THR A 987 -28.43 -6.39 30.28
N PHE A 988 -28.37 -6.18 28.96
CA PHE A 988 -29.08 -5.11 28.26
C PHE A 988 -30.59 -5.16 28.57
N LYS A 989 -31.20 -6.36 28.46
CA LYS A 989 -32.59 -6.57 28.85
C LYS A 989 -32.86 -6.21 30.31
N THR A 990 -31.97 -6.61 31.22
CA THR A 990 -32.09 -6.32 32.66
C THR A 990 -32.11 -4.81 32.92
N VAL A 991 -31.28 -4.04 32.20
CA VAL A 991 -31.26 -2.58 32.33
C VAL A 991 -32.53 -1.95 31.75
N VAL A 992 -32.96 -2.36 30.55
CA VAL A 992 -34.20 -1.86 29.95
C VAL A 992 -35.39 -2.13 30.87
N ASP A 993 -35.55 -3.38 31.33
CA ASP A 993 -36.60 -3.78 32.27
C ASP A 993 -36.55 -3.01 33.59
N PHE A 994 -35.37 -2.55 34.02
CA PHE A 994 -35.19 -1.74 35.22
C PHE A 994 -35.61 -0.29 34.98
N LEU A 995 -35.17 0.31 33.88
CA LEU A 995 -35.52 1.69 33.52
C LEU A 995 -37.02 1.85 33.27
N ASP A 996 -37.66 0.86 32.64
CA ASP A 996 -39.11 0.83 32.42
C ASP A 996 -39.94 0.80 33.72
N LYS A 997 -39.33 0.39 34.83
CA LYS A 997 -39.95 0.33 36.17
C LYS A 997 -39.53 1.48 37.08
N SER A 998 -38.56 2.30 36.68
CA SER A 998 -38.09 3.43 37.49
C SER A 998 -39.05 4.61 37.35
N ASP A 999 -39.28 5.32 38.46
CA ASP A 999 -40.08 6.55 38.46
C ASP A 999 -39.30 7.75 37.87
N ALA A 1000 -37.98 7.63 37.73
CA ALA A 1000 -37.11 8.67 37.19
C ALA A 1000 -36.94 8.53 35.66
N GLU A 1001 -36.81 9.66 34.96
CA GLU A 1001 -36.59 9.68 33.51
C GLU A 1001 -35.24 9.02 33.20
N GLY A 1002 -35.26 7.87 32.52
CA GLY A 1002 -34.08 7.05 32.26
C GLY A 1002 -33.83 6.83 30.78
N ILE A 1003 -32.57 6.86 30.35
CA ILE A 1003 -32.17 6.40 29.02
C ILE A 1003 -31.02 5.40 29.10
N LEU A 1004 -31.11 4.35 28.28
CA LEU A 1004 -29.99 3.47 27.96
C LEU A 1004 -29.45 3.82 26.56
N VAL A 1005 -28.14 3.91 26.46
CA VAL A 1005 -27.40 3.92 25.18
C VAL A 1005 -26.31 2.87 25.26
N ALA A 1006 -26.23 2.01 24.24
CA ALA A 1006 -25.17 1.02 24.11
C ALA A 1006 -24.46 1.13 22.76
N THR A 1007 -23.15 0.90 22.75
CA THR A 1007 -22.35 0.80 21.54
C THR A 1007 -21.12 -0.05 21.83
N SER A 1008 -20.41 -0.46 20.79
CA SER A 1008 -19.04 -0.94 20.94
C SER A 1008 -18.04 0.20 20.75
N ASP A 1009 -16.83 0.01 21.26
CA ASP A 1009 -15.64 0.82 20.99
C ASP A 1009 -14.94 0.43 19.68
N HIS A 1010 -14.96 -0.85 19.29
CA HIS A 1010 -14.46 -1.39 18.01
C HIS A 1010 -14.99 -2.80 17.70
N GLU A 1011 -14.72 -3.33 16.49
CA GLU A 1011 -14.89 -4.76 16.22
C GLU A 1011 -13.56 -5.49 16.42
N THR A 1012 -13.60 -6.74 16.88
CA THR A 1012 -12.39 -7.55 17.12
C THR A 1012 -12.41 -8.91 16.42
N GLY A 1013 -11.28 -9.25 15.80
CA GLY A 1013 -11.03 -10.51 15.10
C GLY A 1013 -11.37 -10.48 13.59
N GLY A 1014 -12.12 -9.47 13.14
CA GLY A 1014 -12.65 -9.40 11.78
C GLY A 1014 -13.47 -10.66 11.46
N LEU A 1015 -14.44 -10.92 12.33
CA LEU A 1015 -15.29 -12.10 12.35
C LEU A 1015 -16.17 -12.17 11.10
N ALA A 1016 -16.23 -13.36 10.50
CA ALA A 1016 -17.14 -13.69 9.42
C ALA A 1016 -17.85 -15.03 9.67
N LEU A 1017 -19.17 -15.08 9.46
CA LEU A 1017 -19.95 -16.33 9.39
C LEU A 1017 -19.75 -17.02 8.02
N ALA A 1018 -18.50 -17.05 7.57
CA ALA A 1018 -18.10 -17.66 6.33
C ALA A 1018 -16.64 -18.10 6.46
N ARG A 1019 -16.37 -19.35 6.12
CA ARG A 1019 -15.01 -19.87 6.04
C ARG A 1019 -14.90 -20.95 5.00
N GLN A 1020 -13.91 -20.77 4.13
CA GLN A 1020 -13.52 -21.72 3.10
C GLN A 1020 -12.07 -22.13 3.35
N GLY A 1021 -11.83 -23.43 3.46
CA GLY A 1021 -10.50 -24.00 3.51
C GLY A 1021 -9.88 -24.07 2.10
N PRO A 1022 -8.54 -24.13 1.98
CA PRO A 1022 -7.86 -24.28 0.70
C PRO A 1022 -8.36 -25.52 -0.06
N GLY A 1023 -8.83 -25.35 -1.30
CA GLY A 1023 -9.30 -26.43 -2.16
C GLY A 1023 -10.72 -26.92 -1.89
N GLU A 1024 -11.44 -26.36 -0.91
CA GLU A 1024 -12.88 -26.59 -0.75
C GLU A 1024 -13.67 -25.74 -1.77
N LEU A 1025 -14.81 -26.24 -2.25
CA LEU A 1025 -15.76 -25.43 -3.03
C LEU A 1025 -16.39 -24.33 -2.14
N PRO A 1026 -16.95 -23.25 -2.70
CA PRO A 1026 -17.72 -22.29 -1.93
C PRO A 1026 -18.97 -22.97 -1.36
N VAL A 1027 -18.91 -23.34 -0.08
CA VAL A 1027 -20.01 -23.97 0.64
C VAL A 1027 -20.64 -22.95 1.57
N TYR A 1028 -21.92 -22.66 1.34
CA TYR A 1028 -22.73 -21.70 2.13
C TYR A 1028 -23.25 -22.35 3.42
N ASN A 1029 -22.37 -23.03 4.14
CA ASN A 1029 -22.72 -23.74 5.36
C ASN A 1029 -22.17 -23.00 6.57
N TRP A 1030 -23.00 -22.98 7.60
CA TRP A 1030 -22.70 -22.50 8.95
C TRP A 1030 -23.17 -23.59 9.90
N ASN A 1031 -22.30 -24.04 10.81
CA ASN A 1031 -22.54 -25.20 11.67
C ASN A 1031 -22.62 -24.81 13.17
N PRO A 1032 -23.73 -24.17 13.61
CA PRO A 1032 -23.87 -23.67 14.99
C PRO A 1032 -23.82 -24.79 16.04
N LYS A 1033 -24.13 -26.03 15.67
CA LYS A 1033 -24.05 -27.21 16.56
C LYS A 1033 -22.66 -27.40 17.14
N VAL A 1034 -21.61 -27.03 16.40
CA VAL A 1034 -20.22 -27.14 16.89
C VAL A 1034 -20.01 -26.22 18.09
N LEU A 1035 -20.53 -24.99 18.04
CA LEU A 1035 -20.47 -24.07 19.18
C LEU A 1035 -21.33 -24.56 20.36
N ALA A 1036 -22.45 -25.21 20.06
CA ALA A 1036 -23.37 -25.73 21.07
C ALA A 1036 -22.76 -26.90 21.85
N SER A 1037 -21.99 -27.76 21.17
CA SER A 1037 -21.28 -28.88 21.77
C SER A 1037 -20.11 -28.46 22.66
N ALA A 1038 -19.49 -27.31 22.42
CA ALA A 1038 -18.44 -26.78 23.26
C ALA A 1038 -18.97 -26.35 24.64
N ASN A 1039 -18.29 -26.78 25.70
CA ASN A 1039 -18.66 -26.51 27.10
C ASN A 1039 -17.54 -25.85 27.91
N ALA A 1040 -16.44 -25.45 27.27
CA ALA A 1040 -15.37 -24.68 27.87
C ALA A 1040 -14.73 -23.75 26.83
N SER A 1041 -14.19 -22.62 27.27
CA SER A 1041 -13.42 -21.72 26.39
C SER A 1041 -12.05 -22.30 26.05
N ALA A 1042 -11.47 -21.83 24.95
CA ALA A 1042 -10.09 -22.15 24.59
C ALA A 1042 -9.07 -21.72 25.66
N GLU A 1043 -9.33 -20.61 26.37
CA GLU A 1043 -8.51 -20.12 27.48
C GLU A 1043 -8.53 -21.09 28.66
N HIS A 1044 -9.70 -21.54 29.10
CA HIS A 1044 -9.82 -22.51 30.19
C HIS A 1044 -9.19 -23.85 29.83
N LEU A 1045 -9.36 -24.32 28.58
CA LEU A 1045 -8.73 -25.55 28.11
C LEU A 1045 -7.20 -25.47 28.07
N ALA A 1046 -6.64 -24.33 27.66
CA ALA A 1046 -5.20 -24.10 27.68
C ALA A 1046 -4.65 -24.10 29.11
N LEU A 1047 -5.37 -23.50 30.07
CA LEU A 1047 -5.02 -23.53 31.49
C LEU A 1047 -5.00 -24.95 32.06
N LEU A 1048 -6.03 -25.77 31.76
CA LEU A 1048 -6.06 -27.17 32.19
C LEU A 1048 -4.90 -27.99 31.58
N LEU A 1049 -4.55 -27.73 30.32
CA LEU A 1049 -3.42 -28.39 29.66
C LEU A 1049 -2.09 -28.01 30.33
N ARG A 1050 -1.87 -26.72 30.60
CA ARG A 1050 -0.65 -26.25 31.29
C ARG A 1050 -0.50 -26.88 32.67
N GLN A 1051 -1.57 -26.84 33.48
CA GLN A 1051 -1.58 -27.45 34.81
C GLN A 1051 -1.31 -28.96 34.76
N ARG A 1052 -1.81 -29.67 33.74
CA ARG A 1052 -1.53 -31.10 33.57
C ARG A 1052 -0.06 -31.36 33.28
N ILE A 1053 0.54 -30.57 32.38
CA ILE A 1053 1.95 -30.69 31.99
C ILE A 1053 2.87 -30.38 33.18
N GLU A 1054 2.51 -29.41 34.02
CA GLU A 1054 3.30 -29.04 35.21
C GLU A 1054 3.16 -30.04 36.36
N SER A 1055 1.99 -30.67 36.51
CA SER A 1055 1.71 -31.58 37.62
C SER A 1055 2.17 -33.02 37.40
N VAL A 1056 2.36 -33.46 36.15
CA VAL A 1056 2.67 -34.87 35.85
C VAL A 1056 3.70 -34.99 34.72
N VAL A 1057 4.80 -35.69 34.99
CA VAL A 1057 5.72 -36.16 33.94
C VAL A 1057 5.09 -37.39 33.28
N GLU A 1058 4.24 -37.15 32.27
CA GLU A 1058 3.58 -38.22 31.51
C GLU A 1058 4.35 -38.63 30.27
N ASP A 1059 4.20 -39.90 29.89
CA ASP A 1059 4.58 -40.38 28.57
C ASP A 1059 3.78 -39.63 27.48
N PRO A 1060 4.41 -39.21 26.37
CA PRO A 1060 3.74 -38.45 25.31
C PRO A 1060 2.51 -39.14 24.68
N GLU A 1061 2.37 -40.47 24.74
CA GLU A 1061 1.14 -41.14 24.31
C GLU A 1061 -0.01 -40.91 25.28
N ALA A 1062 0.25 -41.05 26.59
CA ALA A 1062 -0.75 -40.81 27.62
C ALA A 1062 -1.25 -39.35 27.61
N LEU A 1063 -0.36 -38.37 27.42
CA LEU A 1063 -0.75 -36.96 27.32
C LEU A 1063 -1.65 -36.71 26.10
N ARG A 1064 -1.33 -37.29 24.94
CA ARG A 1064 -2.15 -37.15 23.72
C ARG A 1064 -3.52 -37.82 23.86
N GLU A 1065 -3.57 -38.98 24.50
CA GLU A 1065 -4.83 -39.66 24.79
C GLU A 1065 -5.70 -38.82 25.73
N TRP A 1066 -5.10 -38.24 26.78
CA TRP A 1066 -5.79 -37.34 27.69
C TRP A 1066 -6.29 -36.06 27.00
N ILE A 1067 -5.46 -35.40 26.19
CA ILE A 1067 -5.87 -34.23 25.39
C ILE A 1067 -7.10 -34.57 24.55
N ASN A 1068 -7.05 -35.69 23.81
CA ASN A 1068 -8.15 -36.09 22.95
C ASN A 1068 -9.42 -36.40 23.75
N LYS A 1069 -9.33 -37.21 24.81
CA LYS A 1069 -10.51 -37.63 25.57
C LYS A 1069 -11.10 -36.52 26.44
N ASP A 1070 -10.28 -35.84 27.22
CA ASP A 1070 -10.74 -34.91 28.26
C ASP A 1070 -10.87 -33.46 27.77
N LEU A 1071 -10.02 -32.98 26.86
CA LEU A 1071 -10.11 -31.60 26.36
C LEU A 1071 -10.92 -31.52 25.07
N VAL A 1072 -10.62 -32.35 24.07
CA VAL A 1072 -11.21 -32.23 22.74
C VAL A 1072 -12.59 -32.88 22.65
N VAL A 1073 -12.70 -34.17 22.98
CA VAL A 1073 -13.98 -34.89 22.92
C VAL A 1073 -14.95 -34.42 23.99
N ARG A 1074 -14.51 -34.44 25.27
CA ARG A 1074 -15.40 -34.17 26.40
C ARG A 1074 -15.78 -32.69 26.54
N ARG A 1075 -14.88 -31.74 26.27
CA ARG A 1075 -15.12 -30.31 26.52
C ARG A 1075 -15.38 -29.49 25.26
N LEU A 1076 -14.71 -29.75 24.14
CA LEU A 1076 -15.07 -29.10 22.86
C LEU A 1076 -16.21 -29.82 22.12
N GLY A 1077 -16.48 -31.10 22.45
CA GLY A 1077 -17.48 -31.88 21.75
C GLY A 1077 -17.06 -32.28 20.33
N ILE A 1078 -15.75 -32.30 20.07
CA ILE A 1078 -15.17 -32.65 18.78
C ILE A 1078 -14.78 -34.14 18.81
N HIS A 1079 -15.47 -34.96 18.02
CA HIS A 1079 -15.26 -36.41 17.96
C HIS A 1079 -14.37 -36.87 16.79
N ASP A 1080 -14.08 -35.97 15.86
CA ASP A 1080 -13.34 -36.21 14.63
C ASP A 1080 -12.03 -35.41 14.58
N ALA A 1081 -11.39 -35.23 15.74
CA ALA A 1081 -10.10 -34.57 15.83
C ALA A 1081 -9.02 -35.35 15.07
N LEU A 1082 -8.26 -34.65 14.24
CA LEU A 1082 -7.15 -35.23 13.49
C LEU A 1082 -5.97 -35.47 14.43
N GLU A 1083 -5.20 -36.52 14.21
CA GLU A 1083 -3.99 -36.79 15.00
C GLU A 1083 -3.02 -35.60 15.00
N MET A 1084 -2.94 -34.86 13.88
CA MET A 1084 -2.12 -33.66 13.80
C MET A 1084 -2.59 -32.52 14.71
N GLU A 1085 -3.91 -32.38 14.94
CA GLU A 1085 -4.47 -31.37 15.85
C GLU A 1085 -4.09 -31.73 17.30
N ILE A 1086 -4.24 -33.01 17.67
CA ILE A 1086 -3.87 -33.52 19.00
C ILE A 1086 -2.36 -33.42 19.25
N ASN A 1087 -1.55 -33.79 18.25
CA ASN A 1087 -0.10 -33.69 18.33
C ASN A 1087 0.36 -32.24 18.48
N ALA A 1088 -0.24 -31.29 17.75
CA ALA A 1088 0.08 -29.88 17.86
C ALA A 1088 -0.22 -29.31 19.26
N LEU A 1089 -1.36 -29.70 19.86
CA LEU A 1089 -1.71 -29.33 21.23
C LEU A 1089 -0.69 -29.86 22.24
N ALA A 1090 -0.25 -31.12 22.09
CA ALA A 1090 0.75 -31.72 22.95
C ALA A 1090 2.14 -31.09 22.80
N SER A 1091 2.54 -30.74 21.57
CA SER A 1091 3.88 -30.20 21.29
C SER A 1091 4.01 -28.69 21.48
N SER A 1092 2.89 -27.96 21.55
CA SER A 1092 2.90 -26.50 21.56
C SER A 1092 1.87 -25.92 22.53
N PRO A 1093 1.99 -26.20 23.85
CA PRO A 1093 1.03 -25.76 24.85
C PRO A 1093 0.89 -24.23 24.93
N LEU A 1094 1.92 -23.47 24.57
CA LEU A 1094 1.86 -22.00 24.49
C LEU A 1094 0.89 -21.48 23.41
N HIS A 1095 0.58 -22.29 22.39
CA HIS A 1095 -0.35 -21.95 21.32
C HIS A 1095 -1.72 -22.62 21.49
N ALA A 1096 -1.98 -23.26 22.64
CA ALA A 1096 -3.16 -24.08 22.85
C ALA A 1096 -4.48 -23.31 22.66
N ILE A 1097 -4.56 -22.04 23.09
CA ILE A 1097 -5.74 -21.18 22.90
C ILE A 1097 -6.07 -21.09 21.40
N THR A 1098 -5.12 -20.63 20.58
CA THR A 1098 -5.30 -20.50 19.13
C THR A 1098 -5.63 -21.83 18.47
N LEU A 1099 -5.03 -22.94 18.92
CA LEU A 1099 -5.30 -24.27 18.38
C LEU A 1099 -6.73 -24.74 18.69
N PHE A 1100 -7.17 -24.66 19.95
CA PHE A 1100 -8.55 -25.02 20.32
C PHE A 1100 -9.57 -24.14 19.58
N SER A 1101 -9.37 -22.83 19.57
CA SER A 1101 -10.19 -21.87 18.81
C SER A 1101 -10.26 -22.20 17.32
N HIS A 1102 -9.13 -22.59 16.72
CA HIS A 1102 -9.06 -22.99 15.32
C HIS A 1102 -9.84 -24.28 15.04
N MET A 1103 -9.73 -25.28 15.91
CA MET A 1103 -10.46 -26.55 15.78
C MET A 1103 -11.98 -26.33 15.76
N VAL A 1104 -12.48 -25.44 16.64
CA VAL A 1104 -13.89 -25.05 16.68
C VAL A 1104 -14.27 -24.24 15.44
N SER A 1105 -13.51 -23.19 15.12
CA SER A 1105 -13.80 -22.29 13.99
C SER A 1105 -13.85 -23.01 12.64
N MET A 1106 -12.93 -23.96 12.41
CA MET A 1106 -12.92 -24.78 11.18
C MET A 1106 -14.19 -25.60 11.02
N ARG A 1107 -14.60 -26.32 12.07
CA ARG A 1107 -15.79 -27.19 12.05
C ARG A 1107 -17.08 -26.37 12.01
N ALA A 1108 -17.09 -25.23 12.69
CA ALA A 1108 -18.22 -24.30 12.74
C ALA A 1108 -18.40 -23.51 11.43
N ARG A 1109 -17.37 -23.45 10.55
CA ARG A 1109 -17.31 -22.62 9.33
C ARG A 1109 -17.27 -21.12 9.61
N ILE A 1110 -16.47 -20.72 10.61
CA ILE A 1110 -16.28 -19.31 11.02
C ILE A 1110 -14.89 -18.81 10.63
N GLY A 1111 -14.86 -17.69 9.91
CA GLY A 1111 -13.67 -17.00 9.47
C GLY A 1111 -13.27 -15.89 10.44
N TRP A 1112 -11.96 -15.69 10.56
CA TRP A 1112 -11.34 -14.60 11.31
C TRP A 1112 -10.21 -14.05 10.45
N SER A 1113 -10.10 -12.73 10.34
CA SER A 1113 -9.09 -12.09 9.48
C SER A 1113 -7.88 -11.59 10.26
N THR A 1114 -7.99 -11.45 11.58
CA THR A 1114 -6.94 -10.95 12.45
C THR A 1114 -7.09 -11.49 13.87
N HIS A 1115 -6.06 -11.35 14.69
CA HIS A 1115 -6.13 -11.48 16.15
C HIS A 1115 -6.17 -10.09 16.81
N GLY A 1116 -6.49 -9.03 16.08
CA GLY A 1116 -6.58 -7.65 16.56
C GLY A 1116 -7.92 -7.02 16.23
N HIS A 1117 -8.04 -5.71 16.40
CA HIS A 1117 -9.28 -4.99 16.09
C HIS A 1117 -9.41 -4.75 14.57
N SER A 1118 -10.62 -4.46 14.11
CA SER A 1118 -10.91 -4.02 12.75
C SER A 1118 -11.63 -2.66 12.74
N ALA A 1119 -11.61 -2.01 11.57
CA ALA A 1119 -12.22 -0.69 11.37
C ALA A 1119 -13.70 -0.78 10.95
N VAL A 1120 -14.39 -1.87 11.30
CA VAL A 1120 -15.82 -2.02 11.01
C VAL A 1120 -16.62 -1.04 11.85
N ASP A 1121 -17.58 -0.35 11.23
CA ASP A 1121 -18.55 0.48 11.94
C ASP A 1121 -19.37 -0.41 12.88
N VAL A 1122 -19.49 -0.01 14.13
CA VAL A 1122 -20.17 -0.79 15.18
C VAL A 1122 -21.58 -0.28 15.41
N ASN A 1123 -22.46 -1.13 15.94
CA ASN A 1123 -23.87 -0.76 16.13
C ASN A 1123 -24.06 0.11 17.38
N ILE A 1124 -25.05 1.00 17.31
CA ILE A 1124 -25.60 1.75 18.45
C ILE A 1124 -26.99 1.19 18.77
N TYR A 1125 -27.25 0.96 20.05
CA TYR A 1125 -28.55 0.55 20.57
C TYR A 1125 -29.04 1.56 21.60
N SER A 1126 -30.36 1.73 21.72
CA SER A 1126 -30.93 2.62 22.73
C SER A 1126 -32.32 2.15 23.17
N SER A 1127 -32.69 2.46 24.41
CA SER A 1127 -34.08 2.35 24.89
C SER A 1127 -35.03 3.33 24.19
N GLY A 1128 -34.51 4.29 23.41
CA GLY A 1128 -35.27 5.18 22.55
C GLY A 1128 -35.65 6.52 23.21
N GLY A 1129 -36.73 7.13 22.73
CA GLY A 1129 -37.21 8.45 23.17
C GLY A 1129 -36.66 9.62 22.35
N ALA A 1130 -37.26 10.81 22.52
CA ALA A 1130 -36.94 11.99 21.71
C ALA A 1130 -35.47 12.45 21.83
N ALA A 1131 -34.82 12.18 22.96
CA ALA A 1131 -33.41 12.50 23.15
C ALA A 1131 -32.49 11.63 22.28
N ALA A 1132 -32.80 10.33 22.14
CA ALA A 1132 -31.99 9.38 21.37
C ALA A 1132 -31.93 9.71 19.88
N GLU A 1133 -32.90 10.45 19.33
CA GLU A 1133 -32.92 10.83 17.91
C GLU A 1133 -31.65 11.58 17.46
N LYS A 1134 -30.94 12.25 18.39
CA LYS A 1134 -29.65 12.91 18.11
C LYS A 1134 -28.52 11.96 17.70
N ILE A 1135 -28.63 10.67 18.01
CA ILE A 1135 -27.63 9.63 17.70
C ILE A 1135 -28.18 8.56 16.75
N ARG A 1136 -29.30 8.83 16.05
CA ARG A 1136 -29.86 7.94 15.02
C ARG A 1136 -29.04 8.02 13.73
N GLY A 1137 -28.86 6.88 13.06
CA GLY A 1137 -28.11 6.80 11.79
C GLY A 1137 -26.63 6.51 11.99
N ASN A 1138 -25.78 6.89 11.03
CA ASN A 1138 -24.33 6.69 11.12
C ASN A 1138 -23.65 7.95 11.71
N VAL A 1139 -23.12 7.83 12.92
CA VAL A 1139 -22.49 8.92 13.68
C VAL A 1139 -21.04 8.59 14.03
N GLU A 1140 -20.27 9.59 14.43
CA GLU A 1140 -18.92 9.39 14.98
C GLU A 1140 -18.97 9.06 16.48
N ASN A 1141 -18.04 8.25 17.01
CA ASN A 1141 -18.03 7.91 18.45
C ASN A 1141 -17.98 9.14 19.39
N THR A 1142 -17.44 10.28 18.93
CA THR A 1142 -17.45 11.54 19.69
C THR A 1142 -18.85 12.16 19.81
N GLU A 1143 -19.74 11.88 18.85
CA GLU A 1143 -21.12 12.34 18.90
C GLU A 1143 -21.91 11.58 19.98
N VAL A 1144 -21.60 10.30 20.20
CA VAL A 1144 -22.11 9.53 21.34
C VAL A 1144 -21.66 10.18 22.65
N GLY A 1145 -20.37 10.47 22.80
CA GLY A 1145 -19.87 11.15 24.01
C GLY A 1145 -20.47 12.55 24.23
N LYS A 1146 -20.66 13.32 23.15
CA LYS A 1146 -21.36 14.61 23.19
C LYS A 1146 -22.82 14.45 23.63
N PHE A 1147 -23.50 13.42 23.16
CA PHE A 1147 -24.86 13.10 23.57
C PHE A 1147 -24.95 12.79 25.07
N LEU A 1148 -24.07 11.93 25.60
CA LEU A 1148 -24.04 11.58 27.04
C LEU A 1148 -23.92 12.84 27.90
N ARG A 1149 -23.00 13.74 27.52
CA ARG A 1149 -22.77 15.03 28.18
C ARG A 1149 -24.00 15.93 28.15
N GLU A 1150 -24.62 16.08 26.97
CA GLU A 1150 -25.79 16.95 26.79
C GLU A 1150 -27.02 16.43 27.53
N TYR A 1151 -27.24 15.11 27.55
CA TYR A 1151 -28.39 14.51 28.23
C TYR A 1151 -28.34 14.74 29.74
N LEU A 1152 -27.16 14.55 30.35
CA LEU A 1152 -26.92 14.75 31.78
C LEU A 1152 -26.79 16.25 32.15
N GLY A 1153 -26.66 17.15 31.17
CA GLY A 1153 -26.47 18.58 31.42
C GLY A 1153 -25.13 18.90 32.12
N VAL A 1154 -24.13 18.05 31.97
CA VAL A 1154 -22.84 18.18 32.67
C VAL A 1154 -21.85 19.02 31.87
N ASN A 1155 -21.15 19.94 32.55
CA ASN A 1155 -20.16 20.81 31.92
C ASN A 1155 -18.75 20.27 32.07
N VAL A 1156 -18.36 19.38 31.15
CA VAL A 1156 -17.01 18.78 31.12
C VAL A 1156 -15.91 19.84 31.03
N ASN A 1157 -16.13 20.96 30.32
CA ASN A 1157 -15.13 22.03 30.20
C ASN A 1157 -14.80 22.68 31.56
N ALA A 1158 -15.78 22.80 32.45
CA ALA A 1158 -15.57 23.35 33.79
C ALA A 1158 -14.68 22.40 34.62
N ILE A 1159 -14.96 21.09 34.57
CA ILE A 1159 -14.15 20.06 35.23
C ILE A 1159 -12.74 19.99 34.65
N THR A 1160 -12.59 20.04 33.31
CA THR A 1160 -11.27 20.10 32.67
C THR A 1160 -10.48 21.34 33.11
N LYS A 1161 -11.15 22.48 33.28
CA LYS A 1161 -10.51 23.71 33.79
C LYS A 1161 -10.09 23.57 35.25
N GLU A 1162 -10.94 22.98 36.08
CA GLU A 1162 -10.63 22.70 37.49
C GLU A 1162 -9.45 21.73 37.63
N LEU A 1163 -9.47 20.62 36.87
CA LEU A 1163 -8.38 19.64 36.80
C LEU A 1163 -7.07 20.35 36.43
N ARG A 1164 -7.07 21.16 35.36
CA ARG A 1164 -5.91 21.95 34.93
C ARG A 1164 -5.45 22.94 36.00
N GLN A 1165 -6.36 23.56 36.76
CA GLN A 1165 -6.02 24.49 37.83
C GLN A 1165 -5.39 23.77 39.03
N LYS A 1166 -5.99 22.65 39.47
CA LYS A 1166 -5.47 21.87 40.60
C LYS A 1166 -4.14 21.18 40.27
N MET A 1167 -3.95 20.74 39.03
CA MET A 1167 -2.68 20.18 38.55
C MET A 1167 -1.55 21.24 38.45
N ARG A 1168 -1.86 22.52 38.22
CA ARG A 1168 -0.85 23.60 38.18
C ARG A 1168 -0.19 23.89 39.54
N GLY A 1169 -0.77 23.43 40.65
CA GLY A 1169 -0.30 23.71 42.01
C GLY A 1169 0.29 22.53 42.78
N GLN A 1170 0.21 21.31 42.24
CA GLN A 1170 0.71 20.12 42.92
C GLN A 1170 2.11 19.74 42.37
N ARG A 1171 3.11 19.68 43.26
CA ARG A 1171 4.28 18.82 42.99
C ARG A 1171 3.78 17.38 42.88
N PRO A 1172 4.33 16.58 41.94
CA PRO A 1172 3.88 15.20 41.75
C PRO A 1172 3.90 14.43 43.09
N PRO A 1173 2.86 13.63 43.39
CA PRO A 1173 2.78 12.89 44.64
C PRO A 1173 3.99 11.95 44.79
N VAL A 1174 4.55 11.93 46.00
CA VAL A 1174 5.73 11.12 46.37
C VAL A 1174 5.38 9.64 46.15
N GLY A 1175 6.03 9.01 45.17
CA GLY A 1175 5.77 7.63 44.73
C GLY A 1175 5.56 7.49 43.22
N MET A 1176 5.28 8.58 42.51
CA MET A 1176 5.58 8.66 41.07
C MET A 1176 6.99 9.22 40.92
N ALA A 1177 7.78 8.63 40.02
CA ALA A 1177 8.98 9.28 39.51
C ALA A 1177 8.64 10.74 39.13
N GLY A 1178 9.56 11.67 39.36
CA GLY A 1178 9.30 13.08 39.10
C GLY A 1178 9.48 13.39 37.61
N PHE A 1179 8.50 14.04 36.98
CA PHE A 1179 8.70 14.64 35.67
C PHE A 1179 9.47 15.97 35.81
N ASP A 1180 10.53 16.19 35.02
CA ASP A 1180 11.20 17.49 34.91
C ASP A 1180 10.49 18.46 33.92
N GLU A 1181 10.96 19.70 33.79
CA GLU A 1181 10.36 20.73 32.89
C GLU A 1181 10.36 20.34 31.39
N ALA A 1182 10.90 19.17 31.01
CA ALA A 1182 10.84 18.57 29.68
C ALA A 1182 9.88 17.37 29.60
N GLY A 1183 9.17 17.01 30.67
CA GLY A 1183 8.21 15.91 30.68
C GLY A 1183 8.85 14.52 30.65
N LEU A 1184 10.06 14.33 31.21
CA LEU A 1184 10.63 12.99 31.46
C LEU A 1184 10.57 12.60 32.95
N LEU A 1185 10.02 11.40 33.24
CA LEU A 1185 10.06 10.76 34.56
C LEU A 1185 11.49 10.39 34.96
N VAL A 1186 11.95 10.88 36.11
CA VAL A 1186 13.15 10.44 36.81
C VAL A 1186 12.74 9.95 38.21
N GLY A 1187 12.90 8.66 38.47
CA GLY A 1187 12.74 8.07 39.80
C GLY A 1187 13.01 6.57 39.79
N GLN A 1188 13.81 6.16 40.77
CA GLN A 1188 14.48 4.89 40.96
C GLN A 1188 13.58 3.64 40.92
N ASP A 1189 14.17 2.57 40.40
CA ASP A 1189 13.69 1.18 40.29
C ASP A 1189 12.67 0.89 39.18
N GLY A 1190 12.99 -0.17 38.41
CA GLY A 1190 12.36 -0.52 37.14
C GLY A 1190 10.93 -1.06 37.26
N GLY A 1191 10.13 -0.80 36.22
CA GLY A 1191 8.79 -1.35 36.03
C GLY A 1191 8.04 -0.68 34.87
N HIS A 1192 7.91 -1.37 33.75
CA HIS A 1192 7.19 -0.94 32.54
C HIS A 1192 5.66 -0.95 32.73
N PRO A 1193 4.91 0.02 32.19
CA PRO A 1193 3.47 -0.11 31.98
C PRO A 1193 3.14 -0.22 30.49
N HIS A 1194 3.20 -1.43 29.92
CA HIS A 1194 2.54 -1.81 28.67
C HIS A 1194 2.16 -3.29 28.72
N GLU A 1195 1.13 -3.60 29.51
CA GLU A 1195 0.45 -4.89 29.51
C GLU A 1195 -1.02 -4.66 29.90
N TRP A 1196 -1.84 -4.41 28.88
CA TRP A 1196 -3.29 -4.68 28.91
C TRP A 1196 -3.68 -5.49 27.67
N LEU A 1197 -2.77 -6.37 27.23
CA LEU A 1197 -3.11 -7.58 26.47
C LEU A 1197 -3.03 -8.71 27.48
N ILE A 1198 -4.10 -9.50 27.54
CA ILE A 1198 -4.30 -10.66 28.42
C ILE A 1198 -3.00 -11.45 28.59
N LYS A 1199 -2.32 -11.24 29.72
CA LYS A 1199 -1.39 -12.23 30.26
C LYS A 1199 -2.25 -13.35 30.83
N VAL A 1200 -2.26 -14.50 30.17
CA VAL A 1200 -2.59 -15.76 30.84
C VAL A 1200 -1.62 -15.86 32.03
N PRO A 1201 -2.10 -15.96 33.29
CA PRO A 1201 -1.21 -16.00 34.44
C PRO A 1201 -0.22 -17.16 34.31
N GLU A 1202 1.05 -16.89 34.54
CA GLU A 1202 1.93 -17.90 35.14
C GLU A 1202 1.46 -18.08 36.58
N VAL A 1203 0.66 -19.12 36.80
CA VAL A 1203 0.52 -19.85 38.06
C VAL A 1203 0.80 -21.30 37.73
#